data_AF-A0A961GHT5-F1
#
_entry.id   AF-A0A961GHT5-F1
#
_cell.length_a   1.000
_cell.length_b   1.000
_cell.length_c   1.000
_cell.angle_alpha   90.00
_cell.angle_beta   90.00
_cell.angle_gamma   90.00
#
_symmetry.space_group_name_H-M   'P 1'
#
loop_
_entity.id
_entity.type
_entity.pdbx_description
1 polymer ?
#
loop_
_entity_poly.entity_id
_entity_poly.type
_entity_poly.pdbx_seq_one_letter_code
_entity_poly.pdbx_strand_id
1 'polypeptide(L)'
;MYEKYLSNPNLVNETWREFFAGYSRTSTKGNLDGGGSSGAAVTVTAGPGTTPASNGSTQTATPAPAPTQSPASGNGPAPKSAGTTASASDDVPGEPIRGAASMIVSNMEASLAIPTATSYREIPAKLLEINRKVINGYLGRTSGGKISFTHVIGYAIVRAIADHVPNMNNSYAEGPDGSPRLVRKDHIGLGIAIDLEKSDGSRSLVVPCIKNAEAMDFAEFKASYDDLVRKAKTNKLAVDDFAGTTVTLTNPGTIGTERSVPRLMPSQGTIIGVGSMDYPTGFAGADPTAIAKLGLSKVMTISSTYDHRIIQGAESGLLLKKVADLLTGDDDFYEEVFRAIGVPYEAVLWRRDANPQDTIDGGDTQLRKQMQVATLINMYRVRGHLIADLDPLSAKQPEMHPELDPATYGLTIWDLDREFLTGGVTGVYAPVGGVSKMPLGDILHVLRDAYCRTIGIEFMHIQDPEEKRWIQEQVEGATTKLSVDDQHHILDKLNAAEALERFLATKYVGQKRFGLEGAESLIPILDAILEAAADENLDSAFLGMPHRGRLNVLVNIVGKSYRQLFREFEGHVDPDSIQGSGDVKYHLGQEGVYESRSGGRLPISLAANPSHLEAVNPVVEGMARARMDGIPQDRERWFPVLPILMHGDAAFAGQGVVVETLNLSLIKGYRVGGTVHIVVNNQLGFTTPPESARSSDYPTEIAKAVQAP
;
A
#
# COMPACT_ATOMS: atom_id res chain seq x y z
N MET A 1 33.01 -1.76 -17.05
CA MET A 1 34.24 -0.92 -17.10
C MET A 1 35.50 -1.77 -16.96
N TYR A 2 35.66 -2.55 -15.88
CA TYR A 2 36.80 -3.46 -15.72
C TYR A 2 36.92 -4.50 -16.84
N GLU A 3 35.81 -5.09 -17.31
CA GLU A 3 35.84 -5.99 -18.47
C GLU A 3 36.26 -5.31 -19.79
N LYS A 4 35.94 -4.00 -19.96
CA LYS A 4 36.42 -3.21 -21.10
C LYS A 4 37.92 -2.90 -20.97
N TYR A 5 38.41 -2.69 -19.75
CA TYR A 5 39.84 -2.57 -19.47
C TYR A 5 40.61 -3.87 -19.77
N LEU A 6 40.06 -5.03 -19.37
CA LEU A 6 40.66 -6.34 -19.64
C LEU A 6 40.71 -6.67 -21.14
N SER A 7 39.72 -6.22 -21.93
CA SER A 7 39.70 -6.47 -23.37
C SER A 7 40.63 -5.51 -24.14
N ASN A 8 40.65 -4.23 -23.79
CA ASN A 8 41.59 -3.24 -24.31
C ASN A 8 41.66 -2.01 -23.38
N PRO A 9 42.79 -1.75 -22.70
CA PRO A 9 42.93 -0.63 -21.77
C PRO A 9 42.65 0.75 -22.39
N ASN A 10 42.83 0.94 -23.70
CA ASN A 10 42.58 2.21 -24.37
C ASN A 10 41.08 2.51 -24.58
N LEU A 11 40.19 1.56 -24.29
CA LEU A 11 38.74 1.74 -24.32
C LEU A 11 38.18 2.36 -23.03
N VAL A 12 39.03 2.59 -22.03
CA VAL A 12 38.69 3.31 -20.80
C VAL A 12 39.61 4.53 -20.66
N ASN A 13 39.09 5.60 -20.06
CA ASN A 13 39.85 6.84 -19.88
C ASN A 13 41.05 6.63 -18.92
N GLU A 14 41.95 7.60 -18.89
CA GLU A 14 43.20 7.52 -18.12
C GLU A 14 42.99 7.28 -16.63
N THR A 15 42.04 7.96 -16.02
CA THR A 15 41.67 7.81 -14.61
C THR A 15 41.24 6.36 -14.28
N TRP A 16 40.47 5.73 -15.18
CA TRP A 16 40.04 4.34 -15.00
C TRP A 16 41.16 3.33 -15.30
N ARG A 17 42.09 3.64 -16.20
CA ARG A 17 43.28 2.79 -16.44
C ARG A 17 44.17 2.72 -15.20
N GLU A 18 44.41 3.86 -14.54
CA GLU A 18 45.17 3.91 -13.28
C GLU A 18 44.49 3.10 -12.18
N PHE A 19 43.17 3.28 -12.03
CA PHE A 19 42.39 2.54 -11.05
C PHE A 19 42.46 1.01 -11.27
N PHE A 20 42.33 0.54 -12.52
CA PHE A 20 42.33 -0.89 -12.81
C PHE A 20 43.73 -1.52 -12.86
N ALA A 21 44.80 -0.73 -13.00
CA ALA A 21 46.18 -1.24 -12.97
C ALA A 21 46.54 -1.93 -11.64
N GLY A 22 45.89 -1.55 -10.54
CA GLY A 22 46.07 -2.15 -9.21
C GLY A 22 44.94 -3.09 -8.76
N TYR A 23 43.94 -3.34 -9.59
CA TYR A 23 42.73 -4.07 -9.18
C TYR A 23 42.84 -5.58 -9.45
N SER A 24 42.87 -6.40 -8.40
CA SER A 24 42.79 -7.87 -8.49
C SER A 24 41.48 -8.39 -7.90
N ARG A 25 40.80 -9.28 -8.63
CA ARG A 25 39.45 -9.74 -8.30
C ARG A 25 39.45 -11.16 -7.76
N THR A 26 39.99 -11.43 -6.56
CA THR A 26 39.46 -12.52 -5.70
C THR A 26 39.92 -12.53 -4.22
N SER A 27 38.91 -12.84 -3.37
CA SER A 27 38.93 -13.51 -2.06
C SER A 27 39.01 -12.68 -0.77
N THR A 28 37.85 -12.50 -0.14
CA THR A 28 37.68 -12.49 1.33
C THR A 28 36.33 -13.11 1.70
N LYS A 29 36.31 -14.45 1.73
CA LYS A 29 35.55 -15.24 2.72
C LYS A 29 36.60 -15.72 3.72
N GLY A 30 36.53 -15.31 4.99
CA GLY A 30 37.31 -15.93 6.06
C GLY A 30 37.65 -15.04 7.25
N ASN A 31 37.00 -15.39 8.37
CA ASN A 31 37.48 -15.36 9.76
C ASN A 31 37.72 -14.05 10.52
N LEU A 32 36.92 -13.91 11.59
CA LEU A 32 37.36 -13.40 12.88
C LEU A 32 37.82 -14.58 13.75
N ASP A 33 38.95 -14.36 14.43
CA ASP A 33 39.57 -15.17 15.48
C ASP A 33 38.59 -15.56 16.61
N GLY A 34 38.70 -16.65 17.37
CA GLY A 34 39.88 -17.40 17.80
C GLY A 34 40.11 -17.19 19.32
N GLY A 35 39.74 -18.18 20.15
CA GLY A 35 40.11 -18.19 21.59
C GLY A 35 39.26 -19.13 22.44
N GLY A 36 39.74 -20.36 22.66
CA GLY A 36 39.01 -21.44 23.34
C GLY A 36 39.22 -21.54 24.85
N SER A 37 38.51 -22.49 25.48
CA SER A 37 39.06 -23.39 26.49
C SER A 37 38.13 -24.59 26.74
N SER A 38 38.78 -25.66 27.19
CA SER A 38 38.39 -27.04 27.48
C SER A 38 37.17 -27.28 28.39
N GLY A 39 36.51 -28.43 28.21
CA GLY A 39 35.65 -29.02 29.26
C GLY A 39 34.85 -30.27 28.88
N ALA A 40 35.49 -31.43 28.99
CA ALA A 40 34.97 -32.77 29.34
C ALA A 40 33.57 -33.25 28.89
N ALA A 41 33.61 -34.42 28.26
CA ALA A 41 32.50 -35.34 28.04
C ALA A 41 31.92 -35.92 29.35
N VAL A 42 30.60 -36.16 29.37
CA VAL A 42 29.98 -37.25 30.14
C VAL A 42 28.97 -37.96 29.26
N THR A 43 29.24 -39.24 29.04
CA THR A 43 28.39 -40.26 28.45
C THR A 43 27.55 -40.89 29.57
N VAL A 44 26.26 -41.13 29.35
CA VAL A 44 25.55 -42.23 30.03
C VAL A 44 24.66 -42.94 29.02
N THR A 45 24.93 -44.24 28.86
CA THR A 45 24.18 -45.24 28.10
C THR A 45 23.59 -46.29 29.03
N ALA A 46 22.60 -47.02 28.50
CA ALA A 46 21.98 -48.28 28.95
C ALA A 46 20.80 -48.12 29.93
N GLY A 47 19.68 -48.83 29.81
CA GLY A 47 19.34 -50.02 29.00
C GLY A 47 17.95 -50.56 29.43
N PRO A 48 17.48 -51.68 28.87
CA PRO A 48 16.06 -52.00 28.65
C PRO A 48 15.42 -53.00 29.64
N GLY A 49 14.09 -53.17 29.56
CA GLY A 49 13.36 -54.33 30.13
C GLY A 49 11.89 -54.01 30.49
N THR A 50 10.92 -54.42 29.66
CA THR A 50 10.04 -55.62 29.80
C THR A 50 8.80 -55.46 30.69
N THR A 51 7.67 -55.79 30.06
CA THR A 51 6.30 -56.09 30.55
C THR A 51 6.27 -57.17 31.65
N PRO A 52 5.17 -57.30 32.44
CA PRO A 52 4.06 -58.17 32.04
C PRO A 52 2.63 -57.67 32.40
N ALA A 53 1.65 -58.44 31.91
CA ALA A 53 0.23 -58.13 31.73
C ALA A 53 -0.70 -58.37 32.95
N SER A 54 -1.86 -57.69 32.96
CA SER A 54 -3.21 -58.27 32.70
C SER A 54 -4.35 -57.80 33.63
N ASN A 55 -5.51 -57.67 32.97
CA ASN A 55 -6.91 -57.80 33.41
C ASN A 55 -7.69 -56.62 34.01
N GLY A 56 -8.82 -56.32 33.33
CA GLY A 56 -9.93 -55.50 33.82
C GLY A 56 -10.86 -55.04 32.69
N SER A 57 -11.76 -55.91 32.24
CA SER A 57 -12.80 -55.73 31.21
C SER A 57 -14.03 -54.94 31.67
N THR A 58 -14.67 -54.14 30.79
CA THR A 58 -16.13 -54.16 30.46
C THR A 58 -16.45 -53.06 29.42
N GLN A 59 -16.78 -53.46 28.19
CA GLN A 59 -18.12 -53.51 27.57
C GLN A 59 -18.58 -52.21 26.88
N THR A 60 -18.66 -52.31 25.54
CA THR A 60 -19.22 -51.33 24.60
C THR A 60 -20.45 -51.97 23.96
N ALA A 61 -21.55 -51.21 23.84
CA ALA A 61 -22.79 -51.64 23.22
C ALA A 61 -22.89 -51.18 21.75
N THR A 62 -23.45 -52.03 20.89
CA THR A 62 -23.85 -51.70 19.50
C THR A 62 -25.21 -52.38 19.24
N PRO A 63 -26.12 -51.78 18.43
CA PRO A 63 -27.52 -52.19 18.36
C PRO A 63 -27.83 -53.29 17.34
N ALA A 64 -29.00 -53.90 17.53
CA ALA A 64 -29.55 -55.07 16.84
C ALA A 64 -30.21 -54.80 15.46
N PRO A 65 -30.38 -55.83 14.60
CA PRO A 65 -31.07 -55.74 13.31
C PRO A 65 -32.52 -56.28 13.35
N ALA A 66 -33.32 -55.95 12.33
CA ALA A 66 -34.66 -56.50 12.09
C ALA A 66 -34.89 -56.81 10.59
N PRO A 67 -35.81 -57.73 10.22
CA PRO A 67 -35.57 -58.72 9.16
C PRO A 67 -36.46 -58.63 7.90
N THR A 68 -36.14 -59.55 6.98
CA THR A 68 -36.62 -59.92 5.63
C THR A 68 -38.12 -60.26 5.43
N GLN A 69 -38.53 -60.20 4.16
CA GLN A 69 -39.89 -60.34 3.59
C GLN A 69 -40.38 -61.78 3.25
N SER A 70 -41.70 -61.85 2.95
CA SER A 70 -42.46 -62.69 1.97
C SER A 70 -43.27 -63.90 2.52
N PRO A 71 -44.29 -64.46 1.79
CA PRO A 71 -45.19 -63.97 0.72
C PRO A 71 -46.70 -64.40 0.89
N ALA A 72 -47.61 -63.99 0.00
CA ALA A 72 -48.89 -64.68 -0.24
C ALA A 72 -49.44 -64.49 -1.69
N SER A 73 -50.13 -65.52 -2.16
CA SER A 73 -50.49 -65.91 -3.55
C SER A 73 -51.99 -65.75 -3.90
N GLY A 74 -52.34 -65.71 -5.20
CA GLY A 74 -53.70 -66.15 -5.66
C GLY A 74 -54.19 -65.76 -7.08
N ASN A 75 -54.00 -66.67 -8.05
CA ASN A 75 -54.81 -67.13 -9.22
C ASN A 75 -55.76 -66.22 -10.09
N GLY A 76 -55.67 -66.43 -11.43
CA GLY A 76 -56.45 -65.81 -12.56
C GLY A 76 -57.89 -66.35 -12.81
N PRO A 77 -58.55 -66.11 -13.98
CA PRO A 77 -58.12 -66.53 -15.34
C PRO A 77 -58.46 -65.57 -16.55
N ALA A 78 -57.95 -65.90 -17.75
CA ALA A 78 -58.04 -65.17 -19.06
C ALA A 78 -59.36 -65.44 -19.86
N PRO A 79 -59.78 -64.69 -20.93
CA PRO A 79 -59.10 -64.66 -22.26
C PRO A 79 -59.30 -63.44 -23.24
N LYS A 80 -58.40 -63.37 -24.24
CA LYS A 80 -58.50 -62.92 -25.68
C LYS A 80 -58.85 -61.47 -26.12
N SER A 81 -57.80 -60.85 -26.70
CA SER A 81 -57.69 -60.01 -27.92
C SER A 81 -58.65 -58.84 -28.21
N ALA A 82 -58.09 -57.63 -28.26
CA ALA A 82 -58.27 -56.69 -29.36
C ALA A 82 -57.09 -55.70 -29.36
N GLY A 83 -56.53 -55.41 -30.53
CA GLY A 83 -55.35 -54.57 -30.66
C GLY A 83 -55.61 -53.12 -30.25
N THR A 84 -54.63 -52.51 -29.61
CA THR A 84 -54.45 -51.06 -29.66
C THR A 84 -52.96 -50.78 -29.51
N THR A 85 -52.38 -50.27 -30.59
CA THR A 85 -51.07 -49.64 -30.64
C THR A 85 -51.01 -48.46 -29.68
N ALA A 86 -50.17 -48.54 -28.66
CA ALA A 86 -49.56 -47.40 -28.00
C ALA A 86 -48.30 -47.89 -27.29
N SER A 87 -47.15 -47.69 -27.92
CA SER A 87 -45.86 -47.70 -27.23
C SER A 87 -45.87 -46.53 -26.26
N ALA A 88 -46.13 -46.81 -24.98
CA ALA A 88 -45.76 -45.90 -23.91
C ALA A 88 -44.23 -45.86 -23.89
N SER A 89 -43.66 -44.79 -24.41
CA SER A 89 -42.28 -44.42 -24.10
C SER A 89 -42.23 -44.17 -22.59
N ASP A 90 -41.37 -44.92 -21.89
CA ASP A 90 -40.89 -44.59 -20.54
C ASP A 90 -40.01 -43.33 -20.59
N ASP A 91 -40.51 -42.26 -21.20
CA ASP A 91 -39.81 -40.99 -21.31
C ASP A 91 -40.04 -40.24 -19.99
N VAL A 92 -39.02 -40.25 -19.13
CA VAL A 92 -39.03 -39.46 -17.90
C VAL A 92 -39.16 -37.99 -18.31
N PRO A 93 -40.19 -37.26 -17.86
CA PRO A 93 -40.37 -35.86 -18.25
C PRO A 93 -39.15 -35.02 -17.88
N GLY A 94 -38.53 -34.34 -18.85
CA GLY A 94 -37.37 -33.48 -18.63
C GLY A 94 -37.05 -32.56 -19.80
N GLU A 95 -36.45 -31.40 -19.52
CA GLU A 95 -35.98 -30.47 -20.55
C GLU A 95 -34.57 -30.87 -21.02
N PRO A 96 -34.27 -30.88 -22.34
CA PRO A 96 -32.93 -31.21 -22.83
C PRO A 96 -31.86 -30.22 -22.36
N ILE A 97 -30.82 -30.71 -21.70
CA ILE A 97 -29.65 -29.91 -21.33
C ILE A 97 -28.83 -29.59 -22.59
N ARG A 98 -28.66 -28.31 -22.92
CA ARG A 98 -27.96 -27.84 -24.14
C ARG A 98 -26.83 -26.87 -23.83
N GLY A 99 -25.93 -26.69 -24.81
CA GLY A 99 -24.85 -25.70 -24.75
C GLY A 99 -23.88 -25.94 -23.58
N ALA A 100 -23.52 -24.88 -22.86
CA ALA A 100 -22.56 -24.93 -21.74
C ALA A 100 -22.98 -25.93 -20.63
N ALA A 101 -24.29 -26.09 -20.37
CA ALA A 101 -24.76 -27.04 -19.37
C ALA A 101 -24.53 -28.51 -19.79
N SER A 102 -24.55 -28.81 -21.09
CA SER A 102 -24.23 -30.15 -21.61
C SER A 102 -22.74 -30.46 -21.50
N MET A 103 -21.89 -29.44 -21.66
CA MET A 103 -20.44 -29.56 -21.38
C MET A 103 -20.17 -29.88 -19.92
N ILE A 104 -20.93 -29.30 -18.98
CA ILE A 104 -20.83 -29.64 -17.55
C ILE A 104 -21.17 -31.12 -17.32
N VAL A 105 -22.22 -31.65 -17.97
CA VAL A 105 -22.58 -33.08 -17.87
C VAL A 105 -21.41 -33.96 -18.32
N SER A 106 -20.86 -33.72 -19.51
CA SER A 106 -19.70 -34.47 -20.04
C SER A 106 -18.48 -34.40 -19.10
N ASN A 107 -18.20 -33.20 -18.56
CA ASN A 107 -17.14 -32.99 -17.59
C ASN A 107 -17.36 -33.76 -16.28
N MET A 108 -18.60 -33.79 -15.78
CA MET A 108 -18.94 -34.51 -14.55
C MET A 108 -18.90 -36.03 -14.75
N GLU A 109 -19.36 -36.53 -15.89
CA GLU A 109 -19.23 -37.94 -16.25
C GLU A 109 -17.75 -38.36 -16.33
N ALA A 110 -16.91 -37.56 -16.97
CA ALA A 110 -15.47 -37.82 -17.05
C ALA A 110 -14.78 -37.80 -15.67
N SER A 111 -15.25 -36.96 -14.74
CA SER A 111 -14.71 -36.91 -13.38
C SER A 111 -14.93 -38.20 -12.57
N LEU A 112 -15.93 -39.03 -12.91
CA LEU A 112 -16.26 -40.27 -12.17
C LEU A 112 -15.13 -41.30 -12.17
N ALA A 113 -14.29 -41.29 -13.21
CA ALA A 113 -13.19 -42.23 -13.35
C ALA A 113 -11.94 -41.83 -12.55
N ILE A 114 -11.93 -40.67 -11.89
CA ILE A 114 -10.76 -40.15 -11.18
C ILE A 114 -10.88 -40.49 -9.69
N PRO A 115 -10.02 -41.38 -9.14
CA PRO A 115 -10.02 -41.68 -7.71
C PRO A 115 -9.43 -40.49 -6.94
N THR A 116 -10.30 -39.64 -6.42
CA THR A 116 -9.89 -38.46 -5.67
C THR A 116 -9.79 -38.74 -4.18
N ALA A 117 -8.82 -38.13 -3.52
CA ALA A 117 -8.80 -37.94 -2.07
C ALA A 117 -8.80 -36.45 -1.75
N THR A 118 -9.25 -36.07 -0.54
CA THR A 118 -9.31 -34.67 -0.13
C THR A 118 -8.69 -34.49 1.25
N SER A 119 -7.78 -33.52 1.35
CA SER A 119 -7.20 -33.06 2.60
C SER A 119 -7.73 -31.65 2.92
N TYR A 120 -7.81 -31.33 4.20
CA TYR A 120 -8.27 -30.02 4.67
C TYR A 120 -7.30 -29.46 5.69
N ARG A 121 -7.20 -28.13 5.74
CA ARG A 121 -6.51 -27.41 6.80
C ARG A 121 -7.27 -26.14 7.11
N GLU A 122 -7.47 -25.89 8.40
CA GLU A 122 -7.94 -24.60 8.89
C GLU A 122 -6.74 -23.66 9.08
N ILE A 123 -6.85 -22.43 8.56
CA ILE A 123 -5.77 -21.45 8.52
C ILE A 123 -6.27 -20.14 9.14
N PRO A 124 -5.52 -19.52 10.07
CA PRO A 124 -5.89 -18.22 10.62
C PRO A 124 -5.77 -17.12 9.55
N ALA A 125 -6.77 -16.27 9.45
CA ALA A 125 -6.82 -15.22 8.43
C ALA A 125 -6.37 -13.84 8.91
N LYS A 126 -5.99 -13.70 10.19
CA LYS A 126 -5.69 -12.41 10.81
C LYS A 126 -4.64 -11.58 10.06
N LEU A 127 -3.48 -12.19 9.77
CA LEU A 127 -2.39 -11.50 9.08
C LEU A 127 -2.80 -11.09 7.66
N LEU A 128 -3.46 -12.01 6.96
CA LEU A 128 -4.02 -11.78 5.63
C LEU A 128 -5.01 -10.61 5.62
N GLU A 129 -5.93 -10.52 6.58
CA GLU A 129 -6.87 -9.39 6.70
C GLU A 129 -6.13 -8.07 6.93
N ILE A 130 -5.16 -8.04 7.84
CA ILE A 130 -4.42 -6.83 8.20
C ILE A 130 -3.57 -6.33 7.02
N ASN A 131 -2.72 -7.18 6.45
CA ASN A 131 -1.85 -6.80 5.35
C ASN A 131 -2.65 -6.40 4.12
N ARG A 132 -3.77 -7.09 3.83
CA ARG A 132 -4.69 -6.66 2.77
C ARG A 132 -5.33 -5.29 3.06
N LYS A 133 -5.68 -4.99 4.32
CA LYS A 133 -6.22 -3.67 4.72
C LYS A 133 -5.18 -2.57 4.49
N VAL A 134 -3.91 -2.81 4.85
CA VAL A 134 -2.79 -1.89 4.62
C VAL A 134 -2.61 -1.62 3.12
N ILE A 135 -2.48 -2.67 2.31
CA ILE A 135 -2.29 -2.53 0.86
C ILE A 135 -3.46 -1.78 0.20
N ASN A 136 -4.70 -2.14 0.53
CA ASN A 136 -5.88 -1.46 -0.04
C ASN A 136 -6.05 -0.03 0.45
N GLY A 137 -5.60 0.27 1.68
CA GLY A 137 -5.55 1.64 2.19
C GLY A 137 -4.60 2.51 1.37
N TYR A 138 -3.44 1.96 0.98
CA TYR A 138 -2.50 2.62 0.08
C TYR A 138 -3.08 2.78 -1.33
N LEU A 139 -3.48 1.68 -1.98
CA LEU A 139 -4.01 1.69 -3.35
C LEU A 139 -5.23 2.59 -3.53
N GLY A 140 -6.13 2.63 -2.54
CA GLY A 140 -7.32 3.48 -2.58
C GLY A 140 -7.02 4.98 -2.62
N ARG A 141 -5.77 5.39 -2.37
CA ARG A 141 -5.32 6.79 -2.28
C ARG A 141 -4.31 7.17 -3.38
N THR A 142 -3.66 6.19 -3.99
CA THR A 142 -2.64 6.41 -5.03
C THR A 142 -3.17 6.06 -6.42
N SER A 143 -2.89 4.84 -6.90
CA SER A 143 -3.22 4.38 -8.26
C SER A 143 -4.67 3.92 -8.44
N GLY A 144 -5.43 3.80 -7.35
CA GLY A 144 -6.71 3.11 -7.34
C GLY A 144 -6.56 1.58 -7.43
N GLY A 145 -7.70 0.91 -7.55
CA GLY A 145 -7.77 -0.56 -7.56
C GLY A 145 -7.89 -1.19 -6.18
N LYS A 146 -8.12 -2.51 -6.13
CA LYS A 146 -8.23 -3.29 -4.89
C LYS A 146 -7.59 -4.66 -5.05
N ILE A 147 -6.99 -5.14 -3.98
CA ILE A 147 -6.56 -6.52 -3.82
C ILE A 147 -7.65 -7.30 -3.10
N SER A 148 -8.04 -8.43 -3.69
CA SER A 148 -8.96 -9.41 -3.11
C SER A 148 -8.17 -10.43 -2.29
N PHE A 149 -8.86 -11.15 -1.39
CA PHE A 149 -8.27 -12.30 -0.70
C PHE A 149 -7.84 -13.38 -1.70
N THR A 150 -8.61 -13.59 -2.77
CA THR A 150 -8.30 -14.56 -3.82
C THR A 150 -6.99 -14.25 -4.53
N HIS A 151 -6.60 -12.97 -4.71
CA HIS A 151 -5.29 -12.64 -5.28
C HIS A 151 -4.16 -13.18 -4.40
N VAL A 152 -4.21 -12.89 -3.10
CA VAL A 152 -3.14 -13.29 -2.16
C VAL A 152 -3.12 -14.81 -1.98
N ILE A 153 -4.28 -15.44 -1.82
CA ILE A 153 -4.37 -16.90 -1.66
C ILE A 153 -3.97 -17.63 -2.94
N GLY A 154 -4.39 -17.16 -4.11
CA GLY A 154 -4.02 -17.73 -5.40
C GLY A 154 -2.51 -17.65 -5.66
N TYR A 155 -1.90 -16.52 -5.33
CA TYR A 155 -0.45 -16.38 -5.43
C TYR A 155 0.29 -17.27 -4.42
N ALA A 156 -0.18 -17.35 -3.17
CA ALA A 156 0.38 -18.26 -2.16
C ALA A 156 0.32 -19.73 -2.60
N ILE A 157 -0.77 -20.15 -3.27
CA ILE A 157 -0.90 -21.48 -3.87
C ILE A 157 0.15 -21.71 -4.94
N VAL A 158 0.32 -20.75 -5.87
CA VAL A 158 1.31 -20.85 -6.96
C VAL A 158 2.71 -20.98 -6.37
N ARG A 159 3.09 -20.13 -5.41
CA ARG A 159 4.39 -20.20 -4.73
C ARG A 159 4.58 -21.51 -3.97
N ALA A 160 3.57 -21.95 -3.22
CA ALA A 160 3.64 -23.22 -2.50
C ALA A 160 3.91 -24.41 -3.45
N ILE A 161 3.24 -24.44 -4.61
CA ILE A 161 3.43 -25.50 -5.62
C ILE A 161 4.79 -25.37 -6.30
N ALA A 162 5.14 -24.18 -6.78
CA ALA A 162 6.38 -23.94 -7.52
C ALA A 162 7.62 -24.22 -6.67
N ASP A 163 7.63 -23.75 -5.42
CA ASP A 163 8.83 -23.71 -4.59
C ASP A 163 8.97 -24.95 -3.69
N HIS A 164 7.85 -25.55 -3.27
CA HIS A 164 7.87 -26.58 -2.22
C HIS A 164 7.26 -27.93 -2.63
N VAL A 165 6.19 -27.95 -3.42
CA VAL A 165 5.45 -29.19 -3.75
C VAL A 165 5.05 -29.30 -5.24
N PRO A 166 6.02 -29.36 -6.17
CA PRO A 166 5.75 -29.33 -7.61
C PRO A 166 4.92 -30.52 -8.11
N ASN A 167 4.91 -31.65 -7.38
CA ASN A 167 4.12 -32.82 -7.74
C ASN A 167 2.61 -32.54 -7.78
N MET A 168 2.12 -31.54 -7.04
CA MET A 168 0.72 -31.13 -7.04
C MET A 168 0.24 -30.57 -8.39
N ASN A 169 1.17 -30.18 -9.27
CA ASN A 169 0.91 -29.64 -10.61
C ASN A 169 0.74 -30.73 -11.69
N ASN A 170 1.15 -31.97 -11.40
CA ASN A 170 1.19 -33.05 -12.37
C ASN A 170 -0.19 -33.69 -12.57
N SER A 171 -0.38 -34.42 -13.66
CA SER A 171 -1.64 -35.14 -13.92
C SER A 171 -1.44 -36.58 -14.36
N TYR A 172 -2.49 -37.38 -14.22
CA TYR A 172 -2.53 -38.76 -14.69
C TYR A 172 -2.99 -38.82 -16.15
N ALA A 173 -2.38 -39.69 -16.93
CA ALA A 173 -2.84 -40.06 -18.26
C ALA A 173 -2.61 -41.55 -18.53
N GLU A 174 -3.34 -42.12 -19.47
CA GLU A 174 -3.06 -43.45 -20.01
C GLU A 174 -2.24 -43.33 -21.29
N GLY A 175 -1.22 -44.16 -21.42
CA GLY A 175 -0.44 -44.26 -22.65
C GLY A 175 -1.26 -44.84 -23.80
N PRO A 176 -0.76 -44.76 -25.04
CA PRO A 176 -1.39 -45.40 -26.20
C PRO A 176 -1.58 -46.93 -26.06
N ASP A 177 -0.84 -47.53 -25.12
CA ASP A 177 -0.83 -48.94 -24.74
C ASP A 177 -1.72 -49.26 -23.52
N GLY A 178 -2.45 -48.26 -22.98
CA GLY A 178 -3.25 -48.39 -21.76
C GLY A 178 -2.42 -48.40 -20.47
N SER A 179 -1.10 -48.16 -20.54
CA SER A 179 -0.26 -48.10 -19.33
C SER A 179 -0.52 -46.81 -18.53
N PRO A 180 -0.58 -46.86 -17.19
CA PRO A 180 -0.71 -45.67 -16.36
C PRO A 180 0.56 -44.81 -16.46
N ARG A 181 0.41 -43.49 -16.68
CA ARG A 181 1.52 -42.54 -16.81
C ARG A 181 1.31 -41.29 -15.97
N LEU A 182 2.39 -40.86 -15.32
CA LEU A 182 2.50 -39.54 -14.70
C LEU A 182 2.92 -38.53 -15.77
N VAL A 183 2.09 -37.52 -16.01
CA VAL A 183 2.39 -36.38 -16.87
C VAL A 183 2.96 -35.26 -16.01
N ARG A 184 4.27 -35.06 -16.11
CA ARG A 184 4.92 -33.91 -15.48
C ARG A 184 4.65 -32.64 -16.27
N LYS A 185 4.33 -31.55 -15.57
CA LYS A 185 3.99 -30.25 -16.15
C LYS A 185 5.06 -29.24 -15.76
N ASP A 186 5.68 -28.62 -16.76
CA ASP A 186 6.77 -27.65 -16.56
C ASP A 186 6.27 -26.28 -16.08
N HIS A 187 5.02 -25.93 -16.39
CA HIS A 187 4.40 -24.65 -16.05
C HIS A 187 3.15 -24.85 -15.19
N ILE A 188 2.86 -23.87 -14.33
CA ILE A 188 1.65 -23.83 -13.52
C ILE A 188 0.59 -23.01 -14.27
N GLY A 189 -0.45 -23.69 -14.73
CA GLY A 189 -1.66 -23.07 -15.24
C GLY A 189 -2.71 -23.01 -14.14
N LEU A 190 -2.85 -21.85 -13.49
CA LEU A 190 -3.81 -21.68 -12.39
C LEU A 190 -5.19 -21.32 -12.96
N GLY A 191 -6.10 -22.28 -12.95
CA GLY A 191 -7.51 -22.08 -13.25
C GLY A 191 -8.21 -21.30 -12.13
N ILE A 192 -8.88 -20.21 -12.45
CA ILE A 192 -9.63 -19.40 -11.48
C ILE A 192 -11.12 -19.60 -11.70
N ALA A 193 -11.82 -20.20 -10.74
CA ALA A 193 -13.25 -20.36 -10.84
C ALA A 193 -13.97 -19.02 -10.60
N ILE A 194 -14.63 -18.50 -11.63
CA ILE A 194 -15.39 -17.25 -11.61
C ILE A 194 -16.87 -17.59 -11.73
N ASP A 195 -17.61 -17.21 -10.70
CA ASP A 195 -19.05 -17.33 -10.66
C ASP A 195 -19.70 -16.09 -11.30
N LEU A 196 -20.39 -16.28 -12.41
CA LEU A 196 -21.06 -15.25 -13.18
C LEU A 196 -22.58 -15.34 -12.98
N GLU A 197 -23.15 -14.33 -12.34
CA GLU A 197 -24.60 -14.14 -12.25
C GLU A 197 -25.11 -13.42 -13.51
N LYS A 198 -26.09 -14.01 -14.18
CA LYS A 198 -26.76 -13.44 -15.35
C LYS A 198 -27.95 -12.59 -14.92
N SER A 199 -28.42 -11.73 -15.83
CA SER A 199 -29.58 -10.85 -15.60
C SER A 199 -30.88 -11.57 -15.28
N ASP A 200 -30.99 -12.86 -15.60
CA ASP A 200 -32.14 -13.72 -15.29
C ASP A 200 -32.04 -14.40 -13.90
N GLY A 201 -31.01 -14.09 -13.11
CA GLY A 201 -30.73 -14.70 -11.80
C GLY A 201 -30.06 -16.07 -11.89
N SER A 202 -29.82 -16.61 -13.09
CA SER A 202 -29.07 -17.85 -13.25
C SER A 202 -27.57 -17.61 -13.07
N ARG A 203 -26.86 -18.60 -12.52
CA ARG A 203 -25.41 -18.53 -12.30
C ARG A 203 -24.68 -19.49 -13.24
N SER A 204 -23.51 -19.07 -13.71
CA SER A 204 -22.64 -19.87 -14.57
C SER A 204 -21.21 -19.81 -14.05
N LEU A 205 -20.61 -20.97 -13.85
CA LEU A 205 -19.20 -21.07 -13.44
C LEU A 205 -18.32 -21.19 -14.68
N VAL A 206 -17.29 -20.34 -14.77
CA VAL A 206 -16.24 -20.45 -15.80
C VAL A 206 -14.88 -20.51 -15.12
N VAL A 207 -13.93 -21.23 -15.72
CA VAL A 207 -12.59 -21.45 -15.13
C VAL A 207 -11.49 -21.09 -16.15
N PRO A 208 -11.24 -19.79 -16.41
CA PRO A 208 -10.09 -19.37 -17.20
C PRO A 208 -8.77 -19.62 -16.46
N CYS A 209 -7.68 -19.70 -17.21
CA CYS A 209 -6.34 -20.10 -16.76
C CYS A 209 -5.35 -18.93 -16.79
N ILE A 210 -4.71 -18.67 -15.65
CA ILE A 210 -3.49 -17.86 -15.59
C ILE A 210 -2.32 -18.77 -15.96
N LYS A 211 -1.74 -18.53 -17.14
CA LYS A 211 -0.64 -19.34 -17.70
C LYS A 211 0.70 -18.93 -17.11
N ASN A 212 1.62 -19.88 -16.95
CA ASN A 212 3.00 -19.68 -16.47
C ASN A 212 3.05 -18.86 -15.16
N ALA A 213 2.15 -19.17 -14.24
CA ALA A 213 1.98 -18.37 -13.02
C ALA A 213 3.23 -18.39 -12.13
N GLU A 214 4.07 -19.42 -12.21
CA GLU A 214 5.30 -19.56 -11.43
C GLU A 214 6.37 -18.50 -11.75
N ALA A 215 6.31 -17.92 -12.95
CA ALA A 215 7.28 -16.95 -13.43
C ALA A 215 6.87 -15.50 -13.15
N MET A 216 5.64 -15.28 -12.65
CA MET A 216 5.08 -13.95 -12.39
C MET A 216 5.46 -13.47 -11.00
N ASP A 217 5.75 -12.18 -10.88
CA ASP A 217 5.65 -11.52 -9.57
C ASP A 217 4.18 -11.29 -9.18
N PHE A 218 3.94 -10.77 -7.97
CA PHE A 218 2.57 -10.57 -7.49
C PHE A 218 1.78 -9.51 -8.28
N ALA A 219 2.44 -8.48 -8.82
CA ALA A 219 1.78 -7.43 -9.59
C ALA A 219 1.35 -7.94 -10.97
N GLU A 220 2.22 -8.70 -11.63
CA GLU A 220 1.93 -9.39 -12.89
C GLU A 220 0.82 -10.43 -12.72
N PHE A 221 0.89 -11.25 -11.66
CA PHE A 221 -0.15 -12.22 -11.32
C PHE A 221 -1.51 -11.54 -11.11
N LYS A 222 -1.54 -10.45 -10.33
CA LYS A 222 -2.75 -9.65 -10.11
C LYS A 222 -3.30 -9.07 -11.41
N ALA A 223 -2.44 -8.51 -12.27
CA ALA A 223 -2.86 -7.93 -13.54
C ALA A 223 -3.48 -8.98 -14.47
N SER A 224 -2.87 -10.17 -14.54
CA SER A 224 -3.38 -11.32 -15.29
C SER A 224 -4.73 -11.81 -14.76
N TYR A 225 -4.85 -11.92 -13.43
CA TYR A 225 -6.11 -12.26 -12.76
C TYR A 225 -7.22 -11.23 -13.09
N ASP A 226 -6.94 -9.94 -12.93
CA ASP A 226 -7.91 -8.86 -13.16
C ASP A 226 -8.36 -8.83 -14.64
N ASP A 227 -7.45 -9.10 -15.59
CA ASP A 227 -7.77 -9.20 -17.01
C ASP A 227 -8.76 -10.34 -17.30
N LEU A 228 -8.51 -11.54 -16.75
CA LEU A 228 -9.40 -12.69 -16.92
C LEU A 228 -10.77 -12.44 -16.29
N VAL A 229 -10.83 -11.84 -15.10
CA VAL A 229 -12.11 -11.49 -14.46
C VAL A 229 -12.87 -10.45 -15.28
N ARG A 230 -12.18 -9.45 -15.82
CA ARG A 230 -12.78 -8.44 -16.70
C ARG A 230 -13.31 -9.07 -17.99
N LYS A 231 -12.55 -9.96 -18.63
CA LYS A 231 -13.00 -10.72 -19.81
C LYS A 231 -14.21 -11.60 -19.50
N ALA A 232 -14.21 -12.30 -18.36
CA ALA A 232 -15.33 -13.14 -17.92
C ALA A 232 -16.61 -12.32 -17.75
N LYS A 233 -16.53 -11.21 -17.00
CA LYS A 233 -17.68 -10.30 -16.77
C LYS A 233 -18.18 -9.62 -18.03
N THR A 234 -17.32 -9.36 -19.00
CA THR A 234 -17.68 -8.73 -20.29
C THR A 234 -17.99 -9.75 -21.38
N ASN A 235 -18.02 -11.05 -21.07
CA ASN A 235 -18.24 -12.15 -22.00
C ASN A 235 -17.28 -12.15 -23.20
N LYS A 236 -15.99 -11.87 -22.93
CA LYS A 236 -14.90 -11.77 -23.92
C LYS A 236 -13.82 -12.85 -23.74
N LEU A 237 -14.12 -13.94 -23.03
CA LEU A 237 -13.20 -15.07 -22.90
C LEU A 237 -13.10 -15.82 -24.22
N ALA A 238 -11.87 -16.10 -24.67
CA ALA A 238 -11.56 -16.92 -25.82
C ALA A 238 -11.33 -18.37 -25.41
N VAL A 239 -11.37 -19.30 -26.37
CA VAL A 239 -11.09 -20.73 -26.13
C VAL A 239 -9.70 -20.95 -25.52
N ASP A 240 -8.72 -20.15 -25.95
CA ASP A 240 -7.35 -20.21 -25.44
C ASP A 240 -7.24 -19.80 -23.96
N ASP A 241 -8.17 -18.99 -23.44
CA ASP A 241 -8.18 -18.60 -22.01
C ASP A 241 -8.51 -19.79 -21.10
N PHE A 242 -9.05 -20.90 -21.64
CA PHE A 242 -9.35 -22.12 -20.87
C PHE A 242 -8.26 -23.20 -21.01
N ALA A 243 -7.28 -22.99 -21.90
CA ALA A 243 -6.26 -23.98 -22.18
C ALA A 243 -5.14 -23.95 -21.14
N GLY A 244 -4.54 -25.12 -20.89
CA GLY A 244 -3.34 -25.24 -20.06
C GLY A 244 -3.56 -25.26 -18.55
N THR A 245 -4.80 -25.32 -18.06
CA THR A 245 -5.08 -25.45 -16.63
C THR A 245 -4.52 -26.75 -16.07
N THR A 246 -3.66 -26.64 -15.06
CA THR A 246 -3.06 -27.78 -14.35
C THR A 246 -3.59 -27.92 -12.92
N VAL A 247 -3.87 -26.77 -12.28
CA VAL A 247 -4.41 -26.65 -10.92
C VAL A 247 -5.53 -25.63 -10.94
N THR A 248 -6.63 -25.88 -10.22
CA THR A 248 -7.76 -24.94 -10.15
C THR A 248 -7.94 -24.42 -8.73
N LEU A 249 -8.19 -23.11 -8.60
CA LEU A 249 -8.65 -22.44 -7.39
C LEU A 249 -10.16 -22.15 -7.49
N THR A 250 -10.93 -22.58 -6.51
CA THR A 250 -12.35 -22.25 -6.37
C THR A 250 -12.65 -21.62 -5.01
N ASN A 251 -13.50 -20.60 -4.98
CA ASN A 251 -13.81 -19.83 -3.76
C ASN A 251 -15.32 -19.71 -3.48
N PRO A 252 -15.97 -20.82 -3.10
CA PRO A 252 -17.35 -20.79 -2.63
C PRO A 252 -17.49 -20.16 -1.23
N GLY A 253 -16.39 -19.84 -0.54
CA GLY A 253 -16.42 -19.13 0.73
C GLY A 253 -17.11 -17.77 0.67
N THR A 254 -17.14 -17.14 -0.49
CA THR A 254 -17.85 -15.87 -0.74
C THR A 254 -19.37 -15.95 -0.51
N ILE A 255 -19.95 -17.15 -0.54
CA ILE A 255 -21.37 -17.41 -0.28
C ILE A 255 -21.61 -18.16 1.05
N GLY A 256 -20.62 -18.19 1.94
CA GLY A 256 -20.73 -18.82 3.26
C GLY A 256 -20.45 -20.33 3.28
N THR A 257 -19.87 -20.90 2.22
CA THR A 257 -19.50 -22.32 2.21
C THR A 257 -18.26 -22.55 3.07
N GLU A 258 -18.39 -23.28 4.17
CA GLU A 258 -17.28 -23.59 5.10
C GLU A 258 -16.13 -24.35 4.41
N ARG A 259 -16.46 -25.37 3.62
CA ARG A 259 -15.49 -26.22 2.90
C ARG A 259 -16.12 -26.79 1.65
N SER A 260 -15.31 -26.98 0.61
CA SER A 260 -15.75 -27.56 -0.66
C SER A 260 -14.94 -28.79 -1.01
N VAL A 261 -15.60 -29.78 -1.60
CA VAL A 261 -14.99 -31.02 -2.12
C VAL A 261 -15.24 -31.06 -3.62
N PRO A 262 -14.49 -30.28 -4.40
CA PRO A 262 -14.69 -30.20 -5.83
C PRO A 262 -14.37 -31.53 -6.51
N ARG A 263 -15.08 -31.82 -7.60
CA ARG A 263 -14.79 -32.96 -8.47
C ARG A 263 -13.61 -32.63 -9.37
N LEU A 264 -12.56 -33.44 -9.33
CA LEU A 264 -11.36 -33.22 -10.14
C LEU A 264 -11.67 -33.44 -11.62
N MET A 265 -11.03 -32.64 -12.48
CA MET A 265 -11.18 -32.73 -13.93
C MET A 265 -10.05 -33.57 -14.53
N PRO A 266 -10.30 -34.34 -15.61
CA PRO A 266 -9.22 -34.97 -16.36
C PRO A 266 -8.14 -33.96 -16.73
N SER A 267 -6.88 -34.41 -16.79
CA SER A 267 -5.68 -33.59 -17.07
C SER A 267 -5.23 -32.60 -15.99
N GLN A 268 -5.97 -32.47 -14.88
CA GLN A 268 -5.54 -31.71 -13.69
C GLN A 268 -5.14 -32.63 -12.54
N GLY A 269 -4.17 -32.19 -11.73
CA GLY A 269 -3.72 -32.94 -10.55
C GLY A 269 -4.53 -32.63 -9.30
N THR A 270 -4.89 -31.35 -9.13
CA THR A 270 -5.42 -30.82 -7.88
C THR A 270 -6.44 -29.69 -8.13
N ILE A 271 -7.50 -29.65 -7.34
CA ILE A 271 -8.36 -28.48 -7.16
C ILE A 271 -8.32 -28.05 -5.70
N ILE A 272 -8.12 -26.76 -5.48
CA ILE A 272 -8.04 -26.13 -4.17
C ILE A 272 -9.31 -25.33 -3.92
N GLY A 273 -10.01 -25.67 -2.84
CA GLY A 273 -11.21 -24.97 -2.40
C GLY A 273 -10.90 -24.01 -1.26
N VAL A 274 -11.36 -22.76 -1.36
CA VAL A 274 -11.29 -21.77 -0.30
C VAL A 274 -12.68 -21.63 0.34
N GLY A 275 -12.74 -21.95 1.62
CA GLY A 275 -13.92 -21.82 2.46
C GLY A 275 -14.20 -20.38 2.89
N SER A 276 -15.33 -20.19 3.57
CA SER A 276 -15.69 -18.91 4.17
C SER A 276 -14.68 -18.53 5.23
N MET A 277 -14.41 -17.23 5.32
CA MET A 277 -13.53 -16.66 6.33
C MET A 277 -14.38 -16.04 7.43
N ASP A 278 -14.47 -16.72 8.55
CA ASP A 278 -15.30 -16.32 9.68
C ASP A 278 -14.67 -16.77 11.01
N TYR A 279 -15.20 -16.30 12.13
CA TYR A 279 -14.82 -16.85 13.43
C TYR A 279 -15.22 -18.32 13.51
N PRO A 280 -14.48 -19.14 14.27
CA PRO A 280 -14.92 -20.50 14.57
C PRO A 280 -16.36 -20.50 15.07
N THR A 281 -17.16 -21.50 14.69
CA THR A 281 -18.63 -21.49 14.88
C THR A 281 -19.07 -21.19 16.31
N GLY A 282 -18.30 -21.59 17.32
CA GLY A 282 -18.57 -21.30 18.73
C GLY A 282 -18.51 -19.82 19.12
N PHE A 283 -17.94 -18.95 18.27
CA PHE A 283 -17.75 -17.52 18.51
C PHE A 283 -18.46 -16.63 17.48
N ALA A 284 -19.21 -17.19 16.53
CA ALA A 284 -19.83 -16.45 15.42
C ALA A 284 -20.81 -15.33 15.87
N GLY A 285 -21.36 -15.44 17.09
CA GLY A 285 -22.22 -14.40 17.70
C GLY A 285 -21.63 -13.78 18.98
N ALA A 286 -20.35 -13.99 19.27
CA ALA A 286 -19.70 -13.44 20.46
C ALA A 286 -19.51 -11.93 20.33
N ASP A 287 -19.52 -11.23 21.47
CA ASP A 287 -19.24 -9.79 21.52
C ASP A 287 -17.85 -9.49 20.92
N PRO A 288 -17.73 -8.55 19.95
CA PRO A 288 -16.45 -8.25 19.31
C PRO A 288 -15.35 -7.85 20.29
N THR A 289 -15.70 -7.16 21.39
CA THR A 289 -14.74 -6.79 22.43
C THR A 289 -14.25 -8.02 23.19
N ALA A 290 -15.12 -8.99 23.45
CA ALA A 290 -14.74 -10.27 24.05
C ALA A 290 -13.81 -11.07 23.12
N ILE A 291 -14.12 -11.13 21.82
CA ILE A 291 -13.26 -11.75 20.79
C ILE A 291 -11.87 -11.11 20.78
N ALA A 292 -11.80 -9.77 20.76
CA ALA A 292 -10.54 -9.02 20.75
C ALA A 292 -9.73 -9.24 22.04
N LYS A 293 -10.39 -9.29 23.20
CA LYS A 293 -9.74 -9.60 24.48
C LYS A 293 -9.10 -10.99 24.44
N LEU A 294 -9.85 -12.01 24.01
CA LEU A 294 -9.40 -13.39 23.88
C LEU A 294 -8.34 -13.59 22.79
N GLY A 295 -8.11 -12.60 21.92
CA GLY A 295 -7.14 -12.71 20.83
C GLY A 295 -7.55 -13.73 19.77
N LEU A 296 -8.85 -13.84 19.49
CA LEU A 296 -9.35 -14.76 18.47
C LEU A 296 -9.26 -14.14 17.07
N SER A 297 -8.90 -14.96 16.09
CA SER A 297 -8.93 -14.61 14.68
C SER A 297 -10.05 -15.32 13.94
N LYS A 298 -10.51 -14.74 12.85
CA LYS A 298 -11.20 -15.51 11.82
C LYS A 298 -10.29 -16.59 11.26
N VAL A 299 -10.89 -17.67 10.83
CA VAL A 299 -10.23 -18.81 10.18
C VAL A 299 -10.86 -19.03 8.82
N MET A 300 -10.10 -19.66 7.92
CA MET A 300 -10.61 -20.18 6.66
C MET A 300 -10.18 -21.64 6.51
N THR A 301 -11.07 -22.48 5.98
CA THR A 301 -10.69 -23.84 5.61
C THR A 301 -10.23 -23.85 4.16
N ILE A 302 -9.02 -24.34 3.91
CA ILE A 302 -8.54 -24.66 2.56
C ILE A 302 -8.59 -26.17 2.37
N SER A 303 -9.26 -26.60 1.31
CA SER A 303 -9.31 -28.00 0.88
C SER A 303 -8.42 -28.22 -0.33
N SER A 304 -7.82 -29.41 -0.43
CA SER A 304 -7.09 -29.89 -1.59
C SER A 304 -7.69 -31.22 -2.00
N THR A 305 -8.45 -31.24 -3.10
CA THR A 305 -8.91 -32.48 -3.74
C THR A 305 -7.94 -32.84 -4.85
N TYR A 306 -7.36 -34.03 -4.79
CA TYR A 306 -6.26 -34.46 -5.67
C TYR A 306 -6.47 -35.88 -6.20
N ASP A 307 -5.83 -36.20 -7.31
CA ASP A 307 -5.81 -37.55 -7.88
C ASP A 307 -4.89 -38.46 -7.06
N HIS A 308 -5.50 -39.36 -6.29
CA HIS A 308 -4.76 -40.20 -5.34
C HIS A 308 -3.91 -41.29 -6.02
N ARG A 309 -4.01 -41.43 -7.36
CA ARG A 309 -3.13 -42.30 -8.15
C ARG A 309 -1.71 -41.75 -8.27
N ILE A 310 -1.57 -40.42 -8.28
CA ILE A 310 -0.29 -39.74 -8.55
C ILE A 310 0.18 -38.82 -7.43
N ILE A 311 -0.72 -38.35 -6.57
CA ILE A 311 -0.42 -37.45 -5.46
C ILE A 311 -0.73 -38.18 -4.16
N GLN A 312 0.22 -38.18 -3.23
CA GLN A 312 0.04 -38.78 -1.90
C GLN A 312 -0.61 -37.81 -0.93
N GLY A 313 -1.36 -38.32 0.05
CA GLY A 313 -1.97 -37.47 1.09
C GLY A 313 -0.97 -36.65 1.92
N ALA A 314 0.26 -37.14 2.07
CA ALA A 314 1.33 -36.37 2.70
C ALA A 314 1.74 -35.13 1.87
N GLU A 315 1.75 -35.23 0.54
CA GLU A 315 2.09 -34.11 -0.35
C GLU A 315 0.97 -33.07 -0.36
N SER A 316 -0.30 -33.50 -0.41
CA SER A 316 -1.44 -32.60 -0.26
C SER A 316 -1.47 -31.92 1.11
N GLY A 317 -1.17 -32.65 2.19
CA GLY A 317 -1.03 -32.09 3.53
C GLY A 317 0.12 -31.07 3.62
N LEU A 318 1.23 -31.31 2.94
CA LEU A 318 2.37 -30.39 2.86
C LEU A 318 2.05 -29.14 2.04
N LEU A 319 1.32 -29.26 0.93
CA LEU A 319 0.80 -28.11 0.17
C LEU A 319 0.00 -27.19 1.08
N LEU A 320 -1.00 -27.76 1.79
CA LEU A 320 -1.85 -26.99 2.68
C LEU A 320 -1.04 -26.36 3.83
N LYS A 321 -0.03 -27.07 4.35
CA LYS A 321 0.91 -26.50 5.32
C LYS A 321 1.63 -25.28 4.75
N LYS A 322 2.20 -25.40 3.56
CA LYS A 322 2.97 -24.32 2.93
C LYS A 322 2.13 -23.12 2.57
N VAL A 323 0.90 -23.32 2.09
CA VAL A 323 -0.05 -22.22 1.92
C VAL A 323 -0.34 -21.53 3.25
N ALA A 324 -0.52 -22.30 4.34
CA ALA A 324 -0.73 -21.72 5.67
C ALA A 324 0.49 -20.91 6.14
N ASP A 325 1.69 -21.48 6.02
CA ASP A 325 2.96 -20.85 6.40
C ASP A 325 3.12 -19.49 5.68
N LEU A 326 2.94 -19.46 4.35
CA LEU A 326 3.02 -18.23 3.52
C LEU A 326 1.96 -17.19 3.93
N LEU A 327 0.71 -17.61 4.15
CA LEU A 327 -0.36 -16.71 4.60
C LEU A 327 -0.17 -16.21 6.04
N THR A 328 0.69 -16.86 6.82
CA THR A 328 1.17 -16.39 8.13
C THR A 328 2.50 -15.64 8.07
N GLY A 329 3.06 -15.42 6.87
CA GLY A 329 4.20 -14.55 6.63
C GLY A 329 5.57 -15.23 6.55
N ASP A 330 5.63 -16.56 6.47
CA ASP A 330 6.90 -17.26 6.17
C ASP A 330 7.38 -16.94 4.75
N ASP A 331 8.65 -17.25 4.48
CA ASP A 331 9.35 -17.03 3.19
C ASP A 331 9.25 -15.58 2.69
N ASP A 332 9.23 -14.59 3.60
CA ASP A 332 9.12 -13.16 3.32
C ASP A 332 7.94 -12.79 2.40
N PHE A 333 6.89 -13.64 2.39
CA PHE A 333 5.80 -13.60 1.42
C PHE A 333 5.13 -12.23 1.32
N TYR A 334 4.82 -11.60 2.45
CA TYR A 334 4.19 -10.28 2.44
C TYR A 334 5.16 -9.16 2.07
N GLU A 335 6.46 -9.30 2.32
CA GLU A 335 7.45 -8.31 1.89
C GLU A 335 7.55 -8.28 0.37
N GLU A 336 7.56 -9.45 -0.28
CA GLU A 336 7.52 -9.56 -1.74
C GLU A 336 6.22 -8.99 -2.32
N VAL A 337 5.08 -9.30 -1.70
CA VAL A 337 3.77 -8.75 -2.10
C VAL A 337 3.74 -7.22 -1.99
N PHE A 338 4.26 -6.65 -0.90
CA PHE A 338 4.29 -5.19 -0.70
C PHE A 338 5.22 -4.53 -1.71
N ARG A 339 6.41 -5.11 -1.92
CA ARG A 339 7.40 -4.62 -2.88
C ARG A 339 6.88 -4.64 -4.31
N ALA A 340 6.24 -5.73 -4.74
CA ALA A 340 5.66 -5.85 -6.08
C ALA A 340 4.56 -4.80 -6.33
N ILE A 341 3.77 -4.45 -5.31
CA ILE A 341 2.72 -3.42 -5.41
C ILE A 341 3.27 -2.00 -5.23
N GLY A 342 4.51 -1.84 -4.77
CA GLY A 342 5.11 -0.54 -4.47
C GLY A 342 4.57 0.09 -3.19
N VAL A 343 4.11 -0.70 -2.22
CA VAL A 343 3.67 -0.18 -0.93
C VAL A 343 4.90 0.29 -0.14
N PRO A 344 5.00 1.59 0.23
CA PRO A 344 6.19 2.15 0.86
C PRO A 344 6.17 1.95 2.39
N TYR A 345 5.70 0.80 2.87
CA TYR A 345 5.62 0.48 4.29
C TYR A 345 6.06 -0.97 4.50
N GLU A 346 6.57 -1.29 5.68
CA GLU A 346 6.85 -2.70 6.01
C GLU A 346 5.55 -3.49 6.22
N ALA A 347 5.58 -4.76 5.83
CA ALA A 347 4.48 -5.67 6.05
C ALA A 347 4.30 -5.95 7.55
N VAL A 348 3.05 -6.09 7.99
CA VAL A 348 2.78 -6.53 9.35
C VAL A 348 3.19 -8.00 9.49
N LEU A 349 3.86 -8.32 10.61
CA LEU A 349 4.39 -9.64 10.89
C LEU A 349 3.50 -10.43 11.87
N TRP A 350 3.46 -11.75 11.70
CA TRP A 350 2.82 -12.63 12.69
C TRP A 350 3.64 -12.66 13.99
N ARG A 351 3.00 -12.33 15.11
CA ARG A 351 3.60 -12.43 16.44
C ARG A 351 2.64 -13.13 17.39
N ARG A 352 3.17 -13.84 18.39
CA ARG A 352 2.36 -14.47 19.43
C ARG A 352 1.74 -13.39 20.32
N ASP A 353 0.48 -13.57 20.72
CA ASP A 353 -0.16 -12.67 21.68
C ASP A 353 0.53 -12.74 23.05
N ALA A 354 0.86 -11.57 23.57
CA ALA A 354 1.39 -11.38 24.92
C ALA A 354 0.27 -10.77 25.79
N ASN A 355 -0.72 -11.58 26.17
CA ASN A 355 -1.85 -11.13 26.98
C ASN A 355 -2.29 -12.19 28.01
N PRO A 356 -1.58 -12.36 29.13
CA PRO A 356 -1.99 -13.28 30.19
C PRO A 356 -3.28 -12.81 30.87
N GLN A 357 -4.44 -13.30 30.41
CA GLN A 357 -5.76 -12.96 30.97
C GLN A 357 -6.02 -13.59 32.35
N ASP A 358 -5.35 -14.70 32.69
CA ASP A 358 -5.63 -15.52 33.89
C ASP A 358 -4.59 -15.38 35.02
N THR A 359 -3.86 -14.26 35.09
CA THR A 359 -2.96 -13.99 36.22
C THR A 359 -3.55 -12.93 37.15
N ILE A 360 -3.12 -12.95 38.43
CA ILE A 360 -3.41 -11.88 39.42
C ILE A 360 -3.02 -10.49 38.85
N ASP A 361 -2.14 -10.47 37.85
CA ASP A 361 -1.59 -9.30 37.15
C ASP A 361 -2.29 -8.96 35.82
N GLY A 362 -3.45 -9.55 35.51
CA GLY A 362 -4.17 -9.29 34.25
C GLY A 362 -4.59 -7.82 34.06
N GLY A 363 -4.97 -7.14 35.16
CA GLY A 363 -5.21 -5.69 35.17
C GLY A 363 -3.94 -4.88 34.88
N ASP A 364 -2.82 -5.29 35.49
CA ASP A 364 -1.52 -4.64 35.29
C ASP A 364 -1.02 -4.77 33.85
N THR A 365 -1.30 -5.88 33.17
CA THR A 365 -0.94 -6.08 31.77
C THR A 365 -1.68 -5.10 30.85
N GLN A 366 -3.00 -4.96 31.01
CA GLN A 366 -3.79 -4.01 30.22
C GLN A 366 -3.36 -2.56 30.49
N LEU A 367 -3.05 -2.22 31.75
CA LEU A 367 -2.53 -0.91 32.11
C LEU A 367 -1.15 -0.65 31.47
N ARG A 368 -0.24 -1.63 31.49
CA ARG A 368 1.06 -1.53 30.80
C ARG A 368 0.86 -1.29 29.31
N LYS A 369 0.00 -2.06 28.64
CA LYS A 369 -0.31 -1.83 27.22
C LYS A 369 -0.90 -0.44 26.97
N GLN A 370 -1.79 0.04 27.85
CA GLN A 370 -2.30 1.40 27.75
C GLN A 370 -1.20 2.48 27.86
N MET A 371 -0.22 2.30 28.74
CA MET A 371 0.95 3.20 28.83
C MET A 371 1.79 3.15 27.55
N GLN A 372 1.97 1.96 26.98
CA GLN A 372 2.69 1.78 25.72
C GLN A 372 1.96 2.43 24.54
N VAL A 373 0.63 2.31 24.47
CA VAL A 373 -0.19 2.99 23.46
C VAL A 373 -0.09 4.51 23.59
N ALA A 374 -0.13 5.06 24.81
CA ALA A 374 0.07 6.49 25.03
C ALA A 374 1.46 6.96 24.57
N THR A 375 2.50 6.16 24.82
CA THR A 375 3.87 6.42 24.35
C THR A 375 3.95 6.39 22.83
N LEU A 376 3.33 5.39 22.20
CA LEU A 376 3.27 5.24 20.75
C LEU A 376 2.56 6.42 20.08
N ILE A 377 1.40 6.86 20.61
CA ILE A 377 0.69 8.06 20.13
C ILE A 377 1.63 9.28 20.13
N ASN A 378 2.33 9.49 21.24
CA ASN A 378 3.28 10.60 21.34
C ASN A 378 4.42 10.46 20.31
N MET A 379 4.96 9.26 20.09
CA MET A 379 6.03 9.07 19.10
C MET A 379 5.57 9.29 17.66
N TYR A 380 4.35 8.92 17.29
CA TYR A 380 3.81 9.28 15.96
C TYR A 380 3.68 10.81 15.79
N ARG A 381 3.27 11.54 16.83
CA ARG A 381 3.19 13.01 16.80
C ARG A 381 4.56 13.69 16.71
N VAL A 382 5.59 13.10 17.33
CA VAL A 382 6.94 13.67 17.37
C VAL A 382 7.76 13.27 16.14
N ARG A 383 7.67 12.02 15.71
CA ARG A 383 8.58 11.38 14.74
C ARG A 383 7.88 10.76 13.54
N GLY A 384 6.56 10.82 13.44
CA GLY A 384 5.82 10.21 12.32
C GLY A 384 6.31 10.67 10.95
N HIS A 385 6.77 11.92 10.87
CA HIS A 385 7.39 12.52 9.69
C HIS A 385 8.63 11.74 9.15
N LEU A 386 9.31 10.95 9.97
CA LEU A 386 10.49 10.16 9.57
C LEU A 386 10.14 8.96 8.67
N ILE A 387 8.91 8.44 8.78
CA ILE A 387 8.42 7.32 7.94
C ILE A 387 7.35 7.78 6.96
N ALA A 388 7.22 9.09 6.74
CA ALA A 388 6.30 9.66 5.78
C ALA A 388 6.80 9.43 4.33
N ASP A 389 5.87 9.16 3.42
CA ASP A 389 6.12 8.97 1.99
C ASP A 389 6.26 10.34 1.29
N LEU A 390 7.39 11.00 1.50
CA LEU A 390 7.65 12.37 1.04
C LEU A 390 8.46 12.45 -0.26
N ASP A 391 9.19 11.39 -0.61
CA ASP A 391 10.10 11.37 -1.75
C ASP A 391 9.40 10.83 -3.01
N PRO A 392 9.02 11.69 -3.99
CA PRO A 392 8.38 11.23 -5.22
C PRO A 392 9.29 10.37 -6.10
N LEU A 393 10.60 10.33 -5.84
CA LEU A 393 11.55 9.46 -6.53
C LEU A 393 11.69 8.09 -5.86
N SER A 394 11.17 7.92 -4.64
CA SER A 394 11.32 6.73 -3.81
C SER A 394 12.76 6.19 -3.79
N ALA A 395 13.74 7.09 -3.67
CA ALA A 395 15.15 6.77 -3.84
C ALA A 395 15.70 5.87 -2.72
N LYS A 396 15.07 5.89 -1.55
CA LYS A 396 15.38 5.01 -0.42
C LYS A 396 14.21 4.07 -0.17
N GLN A 397 14.53 2.83 0.21
CA GLN A 397 13.52 1.89 0.67
C GLN A 397 12.91 2.40 1.98
N PRO A 398 11.61 2.20 2.20
CA PRO A 398 10.99 2.49 3.47
C PRO A 398 11.59 1.61 4.56
N GLU A 399 11.91 2.22 5.69
CA GLU A 399 12.41 1.52 6.88
C GLU A 399 11.56 1.95 8.07
N MET A 400 11.02 0.98 8.81
CA MET A 400 10.26 1.28 10.01
C MET A 400 11.17 1.77 11.12
N HIS A 401 10.91 3.00 11.58
CA HIS A 401 11.60 3.52 12.74
C HIS A 401 11.18 2.75 14.01
N PRO A 402 12.10 2.24 14.85
CA PRO A 402 11.77 1.42 16.03
C PRO A 402 10.79 2.09 16.99
N GLU A 403 10.89 3.41 17.19
CA GLU A 403 9.97 4.18 18.04
C GLU A 403 8.54 4.30 17.48
N LEU A 404 8.31 3.93 16.22
CA LEU A 404 7.01 3.96 15.54
C LEU A 404 6.45 2.55 15.29
N ASP A 405 7.25 1.51 15.47
CA ASP A 405 6.83 0.11 15.42
C ASP A 405 6.07 -0.26 16.71
N PRO A 406 4.76 -0.60 16.64
CA PRO A 406 4.01 -1.09 17.79
C PRO A 406 4.71 -2.25 18.51
N ALA A 407 5.45 -3.06 17.76
CA ALA A 407 6.06 -4.27 18.27
C ALA A 407 7.28 -4.02 19.16
N THR A 408 7.96 -2.86 19.01
CA THR A 408 8.95 -2.36 19.98
C THR A 408 8.35 -2.19 21.37
N TYR A 409 7.06 -1.87 21.45
CA TYR A 409 6.34 -1.65 22.69
C TYR A 409 5.57 -2.89 23.18
N GLY A 410 5.85 -4.07 22.60
CA GLY A 410 5.17 -5.32 22.95
C GLY A 410 3.71 -5.40 22.50
N LEU A 411 3.29 -4.54 21.56
CA LEU A 411 1.98 -4.60 20.93
C LEU A 411 2.07 -5.48 19.68
N THR A 412 1.04 -6.30 19.45
CA THR A 412 1.03 -7.30 18.39
C THR A 412 -0.22 -7.15 17.52
N ILE A 413 -0.32 -7.95 16.47
CA ILE A 413 -1.51 -8.02 15.60
C ILE A 413 -2.81 -8.34 16.36
N TRP A 414 -2.69 -8.94 17.55
CA TRP A 414 -3.80 -9.30 18.41
C TRP A 414 -4.34 -8.12 19.21
N ASP A 415 -3.53 -7.07 19.39
CA ASP A 415 -3.91 -5.85 20.09
C ASP A 415 -4.68 -4.87 19.21
N LEU A 416 -4.63 -5.04 17.88
CA LEU A 416 -5.25 -4.10 16.92
C LEU A 416 -6.75 -3.91 17.13
N ASP A 417 -7.48 -4.96 17.51
CA ASP A 417 -8.92 -4.87 17.76
C ASP A 417 -9.25 -4.57 19.23
N ARG A 418 -8.23 -4.49 20.11
CA ARG A 418 -8.42 -4.14 21.51
C ARG A 418 -8.54 -2.63 21.64
N GLU A 419 -9.46 -2.20 22.49
CA GLU A 419 -9.71 -0.79 22.71
C GLU A 419 -8.77 -0.17 23.74
N PHE A 420 -8.27 1.02 23.41
CA PHE A 420 -7.41 1.82 24.27
C PHE A 420 -7.93 3.25 24.35
N LEU A 421 -7.59 3.94 25.44
CA LEU A 421 -7.81 5.38 25.57
C LEU A 421 -6.83 6.12 24.66
N THR A 422 -7.33 7.14 23.98
CA THR A 422 -6.59 7.97 23.01
C THR A 422 -6.13 9.31 23.60
N GLY A 423 -6.56 9.61 24.83
CA GLY A 423 -6.42 10.92 25.47
C GLY A 423 -7.71 11.30 26.20
N GLY A 424 -7.66 12.41 26.93
CA GLY A 424 -8.82 12.99 27.60
C GLY A 424 -9.23 14.32 26.95
N VAL A 425 -10.52 14.66 27.01
CA VAL A 425 -11.00 16.01 26.64
C VAL A 425 -10.42 17.07 27.59
N THR A 426 -10.15 16.66 28.84
CA THR A 426 -9.39 17.42 29.83
C THR A 426 -7.92 17.04 29.70
N GLY A 427 -7.10 17.93 29.14
CA GLY A 427 -5.69 17.67 28.91
C GLY A 427 -5.02 18.72 28.02
N VAL A 428 -3.69 18.64 27.94
CA VAL A 428 -2.86 19.52 27.11
C VAL A 428 -2.91 19.11 25.63
N TYR A 429 -3.07 17.81 25.35
CA TYR A 429 -3.12 17.27 24.00
C TYR A 429 -4.52 16.80 23.65
N ALA A 430 -4.89 16.94 22.37
CA ALA A 430 -6.17 16.48 21.87
C ALA A 430 -6.25 14.93 21.90
N PRO A 431 -7.45 14.35 22.12
CA PRO A 431 -7.65 12.92 21.90
C PRO A 431 -7.53 12.60 20.41
N VAL A 432 -6.90 11.46 20.08
CA VAL A 432 -6.71 11.03 18.69
C VAL A 432 -8.05 10.97 17.94
N GLY A 433 -8.16 11.74 16.86
CA GLY A 433 -9.39 11.80 16.04
C GLY A 433 -10.60 12.40 16.77
N GLY A 434 -10.42 13.09 17.90
CA GLY A 434 -11.52 13.67 18.67
C GLY A 434 -12.33 12.67 19.51
N VAL A 435 -11.94 11.39 19.56
CA VAL A 435 -12.68 10.31 20.25
C VAL A 435 -11.85 9.81 21.42
N SER A 436 -12.45 9.57 22.60
CA SER A 436 -11.72 9.22 23.84
C SER A 436 -11.22 7.77 23.94
N LYS A 437 -11.80 6.86 23.16
CA LYS A 437 -11.45 5.44 23.15
C LYS A 437 -11.73 4.83 21.78
N MET A 438 -10.80 4.03 21.24
CA MET A 438 -10.99 3.29 19.99
C MET A 438 -10.05 2.07 19.91
N PRO A 439 -10.28 1.13 18.98
CA PRO A 439 -9.35 0.02 18.73
C PRO A 439 -7.95 0.52 18.34
N LEU A 440 -6.88 -0.16 18.78
CA LEU A 440 -5.50 0.22 18.45
C LEU A 440 -5.26 0.34 16.94
N GLY A 441 -5.88 -0.53 16.13
CA GLY A 441 -5.78 -0.48 14.67
C GLY A 441 -6.35 0.81 14.09
N ASP A 442 -7.38 1.38 14.71
CA ASP A 442 -7.98 2.66 14.31
C ASP A 442 -7.15 3.85 14.84
N ILE A 443 -6.56 3.75 16.04
CA ILE A 443 -5.58 4.74 16.53
C ILE A 443 -4.42 4.87 15.55
N LEU A 444 -3.80 3.72 15.20
CA LEU A 444 -2.69 3.67 14.25
C LEU A 444 -3.10 4.16 12.86
N HIS A 445 -4.34 3.91 12.45
CA HIS A 445 -4.86 4.44 11.19
C HIS A 445 -4.89 5.96 11.21
N VAL A 446 -5.50 6.59 12.22
CA VAL A 446 -5.57 8.05 12.33
C VAL A 446 -4.18 8.67 12.39
N LEU A 447 -3.27 8.11 13.19
CA LEU A 447 -1.91 8.63 13.33
C LEU A 447 -1.10 8.52 12.04
N ARG A 448 -1.12 7.36 11.38
CA ARG A 448 -0.44 7.19 10.08
C ARG A 448 -1.03 8.11 9.03
N ASP A 449 -2.35 8.24 9.04
CA ASP A 449 -3.10 9.10 8.13
C ASP A 449 -2.73 10.58 8.26
N ALA A 450 -2.47 11.05 9.49
CA ALA A 450 -2.06 12.41 9.78
C ALA A 450 -0.56 12.68 9.57
N TYR A 451 0.32 11.73 9.95
CA TYR A 451 1.75 12.02 10.14
C TYR A 451 2.71 11.26 9.24
N CYS A 452 2.26 10.19 8.57
CA CYS A 452 3.15 9.24 7.90
C CYS A 452 2.80 8.98 6.42
N ARG A 453 1.97 9.82 5.80
CA ARG A 453 1.58 9.63 4.39
C ARG A 453 2.38 10.58 3.50
N THR A 454 1.72 11.23 2.54
CA THR A 454 2.33 12.23 1.65
C THR A 454 2.55 13.58 2.32
N ILE A 455 2.33 13.67 3.64
CA ILE A 455 2.57 14.84 4.48
C ILE A 455 3.24 14.34 5.77
N GLY A 456 4.35 14.96 6.14
CA GLY A 456 5.03 14.80 7.42
C GLY A 456 4.94 16.14 8.16
N ILE A 457 4.57 16.10 9.44
CA ILE A 457 4.27 17.29 10.24
C ILE A 457 5.22 17.33 11.43
N GLU A 458 6.00 18.40 11.55
CA GLU A 458 6.91 18.63 12.66
C GLU A 458 6.39 19.78 13.52
N PHE A 459 5.79 19.49 14.66
CA PHE A 459 5.19 20.54 15.49
C PHE A 459 5.41 20.37 16.99
N MET A 460 5.82 19.17 17.43
CA MET A 460 5.93 18.88 18.86
C MET A 460 7.09 19.64 19.55
N HIS A 461 8.01 20.25 18.79
CA HIS A 461 9.08 21.13 19.29
C HIS A 461 8.60 22.51 19.75
N ILE A 462 7.39 22.93 19.34
CA ILE A 462 6.73 24.16 19.81
C ILE A 462 6.66 24.15 21.34
N GLN A 463 6.69 25.29 22.02
CA GLN A 463 6.51 25.33 23.48
C GLN A 463 5.05 25.62 23.87
N ASP A 464 4.33 26.40 23.07
CA ASP A 464 2.92 26.71 23.29
C ASP A 464 2.03 25.46 23.14
N PRO A 465 1.34 25.03 24.21
CA PRO A 465 0.48 23.86 24.12
C PRO A 465 -0.83 24.11 23.35
N GLU A 466 -1.33 25.35 23.28
CA GLU A 466 -2.52 25.69 22.51
C GLU A 466 -2.26 25.52 21.01
N GLU A 467 -1.08 25.94 20.53
CA GLU A 467 -0.66 25.74 19.15
C GLU A 467 -0.52 24.25 18.81
N LYS A 468 0.12 23.45 19.68
CA LYS A 468 0.20 21.99 19.48
C LYS A 468 -1.15 21.33 19.41
N ARG A 469 -2.04 21.72 20.32
CA ARG A 469 -3.40 21.17 20.38
C ARG A 469 -4.19 21.55 19.14
N TRP A 470 -4.08 22.80 18.68
CA TRP A 470 -4.71 23.25 17.45
C TRP A 470 -4.26 22.41 16.25
N ILE A 471 -2.95 22.19 16.09
CA ILE A 471 -2.42 21.35 15.01
C ILE A 471 -2.99 19.92 15.11
N GLN A 472 -2.99 19.31 16.29
CA GLN A 472 -3.57 17.98 16.50
C GLN A 472 -5.04 17.91 16.07
N GLU A 473 -5.84 18.91 16.46
CA GLU A 473 -7.27 18.99 16.11
C GLU A 473 -7.50 19.22 14.61
N GLN A 474 -6.58 19.91 13.92
CA GLN A 474 -6.66 20.13 12.47
C GLN A 474 -6.28 18.90 11.65
N VAL A 475 -5.37 18.04 12.15
CA VAL A 475 -4.77 16.97 11.33
C VAL A 475 -5.25 15.57 11.71
N GLU A 476 -5.50 15.29 12.99
CA GLU A 476 -5.92 13.98 13.46
C GLU A 476 -7.41 13.77 13.20
N GLY A 477 -7.74 13.02 12.15
CA GLY A 477 -9.13 12.78 11.71
C GLY A 477 -9.61 13.72 10.61
N ALA A 478 -8.71 14.54 10.05
CA ALA A 478 -9.00 15.41 8.91
C ALA A 478 -9.48 14.62 7.68
N THR A 479 -10.46 15.16 6.96
CA THR A 479 -10.87 14.58 5.68
C THR A 479 -9.89 14.96 4.59
N THR A 480 -9.32 13.96 3.90
CA THR A 480 -8.44 14.19 2.75
C THR A 480 -9.20 14.11 1.42
N LYS A 481 -10.54 14.08 1.44
CA LYS A 481 -11.35 14.00 0.22
C LYS A 481 -11.69 15.40 -0.28
N LEU A 482 -11.17 15.74 -1.45
CA LEU A 482 -11.50 16.96 -2.17
C LEU A 482 -12.75 16.75 -3.05
N SER A 483 -13.50 17.83 -3.28
CA SER A 483 -14.59 17.82 -4.26
C SER A 483 -14.05 17.58 -5.68
N VAL A 484 -14.89 17.09 -6.59
CA VAL A 484 -14.48 16.89 -7.99
C VAL A 484 -14.06 18.22 -8.63
N ASP A 485 -14.73 19.31 -8.28
CA ASP A 485 -14.42 20.65 -8.80
C ASP A 485 -13.06 21.15 -8.30
N ASP A 486 -12.70 20.91 -7.03
CA ASP A 486 -11.37 21.23 -6.51
C ASP A 486 -10.28 20.36 -7.16
N GLN A 487 -10.56 19.07 -7.42
CA GLN A 487 -9.62 18.19 -8.13
C GLN A 487 -9.35 18.68 -9.55
N HIS A 488 -10.39 19.08 -10.29
CA HIS A 488 -10.23 19.65 -11.63
C HIS A 488 -9.48 20.98 -11.60
N HIS A 489 -9.77 21.85 -10.63
CA HIS A 489 -9.07 23.12 -10.49
C HIS A 489 -7.57 22.95 -10.23
N ILE A 490 -7.20 22.04 -9.31
CA ILE A 490 -5.80 21.70 -9.05
C ILE A 490 -5.14 21.14 -10.31
N LEU A 491 -5.82 20.26 -11.04
CA LEU A 491 -5.32 19.69 -12.29
C LEU A 491 -5.14 20.78 -13.38
N ASP A 492 -6.04 21.74 -13.48
CA ASP A 492 -5.92 22.85 -14.43
C ASP A 492 -4.71 23.75 -14.11
N LYS A 493 -4.45 24.00 -12.83
CA LYS A 493 -3.25 24.74 -12.39
C LYS A 493 -1.96 23.97 -12.71
N LEU A 494 -1.94 22.65 -12.50
CA LEU A 494 -0.83 21.79 -12.89
C LEU A 494 -0.63 21.77 -14.42
N ASN A 495 -1.71 21.65 -15.20
CA ASN A 495 -1.67 21.71 -16.66
C ASN A 495 -1.11 23.03 -17.16
N ALA A 496 -1.53 24.16 -16.58
CA ALA A 496 -1.02 25.48 -16.93
C ALA A 496 0.48 25.61 -16.61
N ALA A 497 0.91 25.08 -15.46
CA ALA A 497 2.32 25.07 -15.05
C ALA A 497 3.17 24.27 -16.04
N GLU A 498 2.78 23.04 -16.36
CA GLU A 498 3.53 22.14 -17.24
C GLU A 498 3.50 22.62 -18.71
N ALA A 499 2.36 23.09 -19.21
CA ALA A 499 2.22 23.55 -20.58
C ALA A 499 3.14 24.74 -20.88
N LEU A 500 3.26 25.69 -19.95
CA LEU A 500 4.16 26.83 -20.09
C LEU A 500 5.63 26.37 -20.16
N GLU A 501 6.06 25.46 -19.29
CA GLU A 501 7.44 24.96 -19.30
C GLU A 501 7.76 24.19 -20.59
N ARG A 502 6.86 23.30 -21.02
CA ARG A 502 7.02 22.57 -22.29
C ARG A 502 7.08 23.51 -23.49
N PHE A 503 6.26 24.55 -23.50
CA PHE A 503 6.27 25.56 -24.57
C PHE A 503 7.61 26.31 -24.60
N LEU A 504 8.06 26.84 -23.45
CA LEU A 504 9.32 27.58 -23.36
C LEU A 504 10.52 26.70 -23.74
N ALA A 505 10.53 25.44 -23.30
CA ALA A 505 11.57 24.47 -23.65
C ALA A 505 11.62 24.19 -25.16
N THR A 506 10.46 24.12 -25.82
CA THR A 506 10.36 23.84 -27.25
C THR A 506 10.72 25.06 -28.11
N LYS A 507 10.22 26.25 -27.76
CA LYS A 507 10.37 27.46 -28.59
C LYS A 507 11.73 28.14 -28.38
N TYR A 508 12.24 28.17 -27.16
CA TYR A 508 13.45 28.93 -26.80
C TYR A 508 14.61 28.00 -26.40
N VAL A 509 14.97 27.09 -27.30
CA VAL A 509 16.06 26.13 -27.11
C VAL A 509 17.38 26.86 -26.83
N GLY A 510 18.09 26.44 -25.78
CA GLY A 510 19.40 26.99 -25.41
C GLY A 510 19.36 28.27 -24.55
N GLN A 511 18.18 28.85 -24.29
CA GLN A 511 18.05 29.94 -23.32
C GLN A 511 17.86 29.40 -21.90
N LYS A 512 18.58 29.98 -20.93
CA LYS A 512 18.39 29.65 -19.51
C LYS A 512 17.03 30.20 -19.03
N ARG A 513 16.15 29.29 -18.59
CA ARG A 513 14.80 29.63 -18.08
C ARG A 513 14.56 29.28 -16.60
N PHE A 514 15.41 28.45 -16.00
CA PHE A 514 15.25 27.94 -14.62
C PHE A 514 13.87 27.31 -14.38
N GLY A 515 13.54 26.30 -15.19
CA GLY A 515 12.23 25.67 -15.21
C GLY A 515 11.78 25.07 -13.88
N LEU A 516 10.46 24.95 -13.76
CA LEU A 516 9.78 24.35 -12.61
C LEU A 516 9.55 22.84 -12.76
N GLU A 517 10.11 22.17 -13.78
CA GLU A 517 9.81 20.75 -14.00
C GLU A 517 10.15 19.87 -12.79
N GLY A 518 9.22 18.98 -12.43
CA GLY A 518 9.28 18.14 -11.23
C GLY A 518 8.91 18.88 -9.93
N ALA A 519 8.51 20.15 -9.99
CA ALA A 519 8.02 20.93 -8.85
C ALA A 519 6.82 21.81 -9.22
N GLU A 520 6.05 21.39 -10.23
CA GLU A 520 4.86 22.08 -10.75
C GLU A 520 3.80 22.28 -9.67
N SER A 521 3.76 21.41 -8.66
CA SER A 521 2.89 21.51 -7.48
C SER A 521 3.06 22.82 -6.70
N LEU A 522 4.14 23.57 -6.88
CA LEU A 522 4.29 24.91 -6.33
C LEU A 522 3.14 25.84 -6.77
N ILE A 523 2.66 25.72 -8.01
CA ILE A 523 1.61 26.59 -8.56
C ILE A 523 0.26 26.37 -7.84
N PRO A 524 -0.31 25.15 -7.75
CA PRO A 524 -1.55 24.94 -7.00
C PRO A 524 -1.39 25.21 -5.49
N ILE A 525 -0.21 25.04 -4.90
CA ILE A 525 0.04 25.42 -3.49
C ILE A 525 -0.07 26.93 -3.31
N LEU A 526 0.61 27.72 -4.14
CA LEU A 526 0.52 29.19 -4.10
C LEU A 526 -0.91 29.67 -4.37
N ASP A 527 -1.59 29.03 -5.33
CA ASP A 527 -2.99 29.32 -5.66
C ASP A 527 -3.90 29.12 -4.45
N ALA A 528 -3.78 27.99 -3.73
CA ALA A 528 -4.57 27.71 -2.53
C ALA A 528 -4.31 28.71 -1.39
N ILE A 529 -3.04 29.09 -1.16
CA ILE A 529 -2.67 30.08 -0.13
C ILE A 529 -3.27 31.45 -0.46
N LEU A 530 -3.16 31.88 -1.72
CA LEU A 530 -3.67 33.18 -2.15
C LEU A 530 -5.20 33.22 -2.24
N GLU A 531 -5.84 32.10 -2.60
CA GLU A 531 -7.30 31.93 -2.55
C GLU A 531 -7.81 32.12 -1.12
N ALA A 532 -7.22 31.43 -0.14
CA ALA A 532 -7.57 31.61 1.26
C ALA A 532 -7.37 33.06 1.74
N ALA A 533 -6.23 33.67 1.41
CA ALA A 533 -5.94 35.05 1.79
C ALA A 533 -6.90 36.08 1.15
N ALA A 534 -7.28 35.86 -0.11
CA ALA A 534 -8.26 36.71 -0.80
C ALA A 534 -9.65 36.58 -0.18
N ASP A 535 -10.07 35.36 0.17
CA ASP A 535 -11.39 35.08 0.76
C ASP A 535 -11.49 35.57 2.21
N GLU A 536 -10.38 35.58 2.95
CA GLU A 536 -10.28 36.24 4.27
C GLU A 536 -10.19 37.78 4.17
N ASN A 537 -10.16 38.32 2.95
CA ASN A 537 -10.08 39.76 2.65
C ASN A 537 -8.82 40.41 3.24
N LEU A 538 -7.65 39.79 3.09
CA LEU A 538 -6.39 40.45 3.37
C LEU A 538 -6.18 41.63 2.40
N ASP A 539 -5.43 42.64 2.82
CA ASP A 539 -5.19 43.86 2.04
C ASP A 539 -4.28 43.62 0.83
N SER A 540 -3.21 42.83 1.02
CA SER A 540 -2.23 42.55 -0.03
C SER A 540 -1.32 41.38 0.33
N ALA A 541 -0.63 40.82 -0.67
CA ALA A 541 0.46 39.86 -0.46
C ALA A 541 1.76 40.28 -1.14
N PHE A 542 2.89 40.05 -0.45
CA PHE A 542 4.23 40.27 -0.99
C PHE A 542 4.98 38.95 -1.11
N LEU A 543 5.50 38.69 -2.30
CA LEU A 543 6.18 37.44 -2.63
C LEU A 543 7.68 37.68 -2.82
N GLY A 544 8.51 36.79 -2.29
CA GLY A 544 9.94 36.67 -2.59
C GLY A 544 10.27 35.27 -3.07
N MET A 545 11.10 35.13 -4.12
CA MET A 545 11.49 33.81 -4.63
C MET A 545 12.83 33.80 -5.35
N PRO A 546 13.52 32.65 -5.43
CA PRO A 546 14.70 32.46 -6.27
C PRO A 546 14.34 32.40 -7.76
N HIS A 547 15.32 32.11 -8.62
CA HIS A 547 15.11 32.00 -10.06
C HIS A 547 14.24 30.80 -10.48
N ARG A 548 14.17 29.72 -9.67
CA ARG A 548 13.51 28.45 -10.05
C ARG A 548 11.99 28.64 -10.15
N GLY A 549 11.42 28.36 -11.31
CA GLY A 549 9.99 28.50 -11.61
C GLY A 549 9.46 29.94 -11.63
N ARG A 550 10.34 30.95 -11.60
CA ARG A 550 9.90 32.36 -11.50
C ARG A 550 9.03 32.80 -12.66
N LEU A 551 9.36 32.40 -13.90
CA LEU A 551 8.55 32.73 -15.06
C LEU A 551 7.15 32.09 -14.98
N ASN A 552 7.08 30.91 -14.37
CA ASN A 552 5.84 30.19 -14.14
C ASN A 552 4.95 30.93 -13.14
N VAL A 553 5.51 31.30 -11.98
CA VAL A 553 4.82 32.11 -10.96
C VAL A 553 4.38 33.47 -11.52
N LEU A 554 5.24 34.14 -12.29
CA LEU A 554 4.89 35.42 -12.91
C LEU A 554 3.65 35.32 -13.79
N VAL A 555 3.54 34.28 -14.63
CA VAL A 555 2.40 34.12 -15.54
C VAL A 555 1.18 33.57 -14.83
N ASN A 556 1.34 32.45 -14.11
CA ASN A 556 0.22 31.65 -13.60
C ASN A 556 -0.30 32.11 -12.23
N ILE A 557 0.47 32.93 -11.50
CA ILE A 557 0.08 33.47 -10.18
C ILE A 557 -0.03 34.99 -10.23
N VAL A 558 1.03 35.70 -10.66
CA VAL A 558 1.08 37.17 -10.62
C VAL A 558 0.26 37.83 -11.74
N GLY A 559 -0.01 37.10 -12.83
CA GLY A 559 -0.82 37.59 -13.95
C GLY A 559 -0.03 38.34 -15.02
N LYS A 560 1.29 38.11 -15.13
CA LYS A 560 2.11 38.61 -16.24
C LYS A 560 1.60 38.03 -17.55
N SER A 561 1.25 38.89 -18.50
CA SER A 561 0.71 38.42 -19.78
C SER A 561 1.77 37.68 -20.61
N TYR A 562 1.35 36.66 -21.36
CA TYR A 562 2.20 35.97 -22.33
C TYR A 562 2.88 36.94 -23.32
N ARG A 563 2.19 38.02 -23.71
CA ARG A 563 2.75 39.05 -24.59
C ARG A 563 3.95 39.75 -23.96
N GLN A 564 3.86 40.15 -22.69
CA GLN A 564 4.98 40.76 -21.97
C GLN A 564 6.14 39.77 -21.84
N LEU A 565 5.85 38.54 -21.42
CA LEU A 565 6.86 37.49 -21.30
C LEU A 565 7.61 37.25 -22.63
N PHE A 566 6.89 37.02 -23.72
CA PHE A 566 7.52 36.71 -25.00
C PHE A 566 8.25 37.92 -25.62
N ARG A 567 7.79 39.15 -25.39
CA ARG A 567 8.53 40.37 -25.81
C ARG A 567 9.93 40.41 -25.18
N GLU A 568 10.04 40.01 -23.92
CA GLU A 568 11.34 39.89 -23.24
C GLU A 568 12.19 38.77 -23.86
N PHE A 569 11.60 37.61 -24.21
CA PHE A 569 12.30 36.53 -24.93
C PHE A 569 12.84 36.93 -26.30
N GLU A 570 12.11 37.75 -27.04
CA GLU A 570 12.49 38.24 -28.37
C GLU A 570 13.41 39.48 -28.32
N GLY A 571 13.90 39.87 -27.15
CA GLY A 571 14.94 40.91 -26.99
C GLY A 571 14.49 42.35 -27.29
N HIS A 572 13.18 42.59 -27.38
CA HIS A 572 12.64 43.94 -27.60
C HIS A 572 12.60 44.71 -26.29
N VAL A 573 13.71 45.38 -25.95
CA VAL A 573 13.73 46.39 -24.88
C VAL A 573 12.84 47.56 -25.31
N ASP A 574 11.95 48.00 -24.41
CA ASP A 574 11.07 49.11 -24.71
C ASP A 574 11.89 50.40 -24.92
N PRO A 575 11.78 51.09 -26.06
CA PRO A 575 12.47 52.38 -26.27
C PRO A 575 12.07 53.43 -25.22
N ASP A 576 10.88 53.29 -24.63
CA ASP A 576 10.33 54.15 -23.60
C ASP A 576 10.75 53.72 -22.16
N SER A 577 11.59 52.70 -22.02
CA SER A 577 12.22 52.34 -20.73
C SER A 577 13.33 53.35 -20.38
N ILE A 578 13.00 54.35 -19.58
CA ILE A 578 13.90 55.47 -19.21
C ILE A 578 14.95 55.07 -18.14
N GLN A 579 15.00 53.82 -17.65
CA GLN A 579 15.79 53.45 -16.46
C GLN A 579 16.85 52.33 -16.67
N GLY A 580 18.13 52.71 -16.58
CA GLY A 580 19.25 51.85 -16.15
C GLY A 580 19.78 50.79 -17.13
N SER A 581 20.80 50.03 -16.69
CA SER A 581 21.46 48.96 -17.47
C SER A 581 20.57 47.73 -17.75
N GLY A 582 19.33 47.72 -17.25
CA GLY A 582 18.45 46.55 -17.19
C GLY A 582 18.99 45.47 -16.23
N ASP A 583 18.14 44.47 -15.96
CA ASP A 583 18.53 43.22 -15.32
C ASP A 583 17.87 42.06 -16.09
N VAL A 584 18.32 40.83 -15.86
CA VAL A 584 17.76 39.64 -16.49
C VAL A 584 16.30 39.42 -16.07
N LYS A 585 15.52 38.83 -16.98
CA LYS A 585 14.03 38.70 -16.90
C LYS A 585 13.53 38.04 -15.61
N TYR A 586 14.36 37.21 -15.00
CA TYR A 586 14.09 36.50 -13.76
C TYR A 586 14.57 37.22 -12.49
N HIS A 587 14.94 38.50 -12.57
CA HIS A 587 15.19 39.38 -11.41
C HIS A 587 14.17 40.52 -11.28
N LEU A 588 13.40 40.79 -12.35
CA LEU A 588 12.44 41.89 -12.36
C LEU A 588 11.24 41.57 -11.46
N GLY A 589 10.81 42.56 -10.68
CA GLY A 589 9.58 42.51 -9.90
C GLY A 589 8.34 42.70 -10.78
N GLN A 590 7.17 42.35 -10.25
CA GLN A 590 5.90 42.47 -10.96
C GLN A 590 4.76 42.68 -9.95
N GLU A 591 3.84 43.57 -10.30
CA GLU A 591 2.58 43.74 -9.57
C GLU A 591 1.42 43.14 -10.36
N GLY A 592 0.42 42.66 -9.64
CA GLY A 592 -0.79 42.06 -10.18
C GLY A 592 -1.91 42.01 -9.16
N VAL A 593 -3.04 41.42 -9.56
CA VAL A 593 -4.19 41.17 -8.67
C VAL A 593 -4.57 39.72 -8.84
N TYR A 594 -4.52 38.96 -7.75
CA TYR A 594 -5.07 37.62 -7.67
C TYR A 594 -6.58 37.69 -7.48
N GLU A 595 -7.32 36.82 -8.16
CA GLU A 595 -8.78 36.69 -8.06
C GLU A 595 -9.11 35.24 -7.69
N SER A 596 -9.78 35.06 -6.55
CA SER A 596 -10.21 33.75 -6.08
C SER A 596 -11.44 33.26 -6.85
N ARG A 597 -11.74 31.96 -6.76
CA ARG A 597 -12.95 31.40 -7.39
C ARG A 597 -14.25 31.95 -6.78
N SER A 598 -14.19 32.45 -5.55
CA SER A 598 -15.33 33.10 -4.87
C SER A 598 -15.53 34.57 -5.27
N GLY A 599 -14.57 35.15 -6.02
CA GLY A 599 -14.56 36.56 -6.44
C GLY A 599 -13.81 37.50 -5.47
N GLY A 600 -13.16 36.97 -4.44
CA GLY A 600 -12.21 37.69 -3.61
C GLY A 600 -11.04 38.20 -4.43
N ARG A 601 -10.54 39.40 -4.11
CA ARG A 601 -9.45 40.05 -4.86
C ARG A 601 -8.33 40.43 -3.92
N LEU A 602 -7.11 40.05 -4.28
CA LEU A 602 -5.91 40.30 -3.47
C LEU A 602 -4.83 40.94 -4.35
N PRO A 603 -4.48 42.22 -4.13
CA PRO A 603 -3.29 42.81 -4.72
C PRO A 603 -2.03 42.02 -4.33
N ILE A 604 -1.23 41.63 -5.32
CA ILE A 604 0.00 40.87 -5.09
C ILE A 604 1.20 41.53 -5.76
N SER A 605 2.35 41.48 -5.09
CA SER A 605 3.60 42.04 -5.59
C SER A 605 4.74 41.04 -5.42
N LEU A 606 5.38 40.67 -6.53
CA LEU A 606 6.61 39.89 -6.53
C LEU A 606 7.81 40.84 -6.49
N ALA A 607 8.61 40.76 -5.45
CA ALA A 607 9.78 41.61 -5.28
C ALA A 607 10.85 41.34 -6.36
N ALA A 608 11.56 42.41 -6.74
CA ALA A 608 12.79 42.27 -7.52
C ALA A 608 13.90 41.69 -6.62
N ASN A 609 14.77 40.86 -7.17
CA ASN A 609 15.85 40.22 -6.40
C ASN A 609 17.11 39.99 -7.25
N PRO A 610 18.31 40.11 -6.66
CA PRO A 610 19.54 39.75 -7.32
C PRO A 610 19.71 38.22 -7.39
N SER A 611 20.80 37.76 -8.04
CA SER A 611 21.19 36.34 -8.02
C SER A 611 21.68 35.83 -6.66
N HIS A 612 21.93 36.71 -5.68
CA HIS A 612 22.27 36.31 -4.31
C HIS A 612 21.02 35.73 -3.67
N LEU A 613 20.95 34.39 -3.62
CA LEU A 613 19.81 33.66 -3.05
C LEU A 613 19.57 34.09 -1.60
N GLU A 614 18.31 34.04 -1.17
CA GLU A 614 17.83 34.41 0.18
C GLU A 614 17.96 35.90 0.56
N ALA A 615 18.74 36.72 -0.15
CA ALA A 615 18.92 38.14 0.16
C ALA A 615 17.64 38.98 0.04
N VAL A 616 16.63 38.47 -0.69
CA VAL A 616 15.32 39.12 -0.85
C VAL A 616 14.42 38.94 0.38
N ASN A 617 14.68 37.95 1.24
CA ASN A 617 13.81 37.59 2.37
C ASN A 617 13.56 38.79 3.31
N PRO A 618 14.58 39.46 3.89
CA PRO A 618 14.34 40.61 4.77
C PRO A 618 13.77 41.83 4.02
N VAL A 619 13.96 41.91 2.70
CA VAL A 619 13.39 42.99 1.88
C VAL A 619 11.87 42.85 1.80
N VAL A 620 11.37 41.65 1.53
CA VAL A 620 9.92 41.36 1.48
C VAL A 620 9.27 41.58 2.84
N GLU A 621 9.93 41.15 3.92
CA GLU A 621 9.48 41.46 5.29
C GLU A 621 9.34 42.96 5.53
N GLY A 622 10.35 43.74 5.10
CA GLY A 622 10.32 45.20 5.17
C GLY A 622 9.21 45.82 4.32
N MET A 623 8.96 45.29 3.12
CA MET A 623 7.87 45.74 2.24
C MET A 623 6.50 45.48 2.86
N ALA A 624 6.28 44.26 3.37
CA ALA A 624 5.04 43.89 4.06
C ALA A 624 4.82 44.78 5.30
N ARG A 625 5.87 44.97 6.11
CA ARG A 625 5.79 45.81 7.29
C ARG A 625 5.49 47.27 6.96
N ALA A 626 6.15 47.84 5.95
CA ALA A 626 5.90 49.21 5.50
C ALA A 626 4.45 49.38 5.01
N ARG A 627 3.90 48.39 4.31
CA ARG A 627 2.49 48.39 3.90
C ARG A 627 1.55 48.35 5.10
N MET A 628 1.79 47.48 6.08
CA MET A 628 0.99 47.39 7.31
C MET A 628 0.98 48.70 8.11
N ASP A 629 2.14 49.35 8.25
CA ASP A 629 2.25 50.62 8.99
C ASP A 629 1.47 51.76 8.30
N GLY A 630 1.21 51.64 6.99
CA GLY A 630 0.39 52.56 6.21
C GLY A 630 -1.13 52.29 6.28
N ILE A 631 -1.56 51.17 6.84
CA ILE A 631 -2.97 50.80 6.99
C ILE A 631 -3.47 51.28 8.36
N PRO A 632 -4.59 52.01 8.45
CA PRO A 632 -5.18 52.38 9.74
C PRO A 632 -5.42 51.14 10.60
N GLN A 633 -4.80 51.10 11.78
CA GLN A 633 -4.87 49.95 12.68
C GLN A 633 -6.29 49.77 13.22
N ASP A 634 -6.98 48.74 12.75
CA ASP A 634 -8.17 48.19 13.40
C ASP A 634 -7.74 47.15 14.43
N ARG A 635 -8.32 47.19 15.63
CA ARG A 635 -8.02 46.23 16.70
C ARG A 635 -8.45 44.79 16.35
N GLU A 636 -9.32 44.60 15.35
CA GLU A 636 -9.79 43.28 14.91
C GLU A 636 -8.86 42.58 13.91
N ARG A 637 -7.99 43.30 13.17
CA ARG A 637 -7.08 42.70 12.16
C ARG A 637 -5.65 43.22 12.32
N TRP A 638 -4.87 42.56 13.17
CA TRP A 638 -3.52 43.01 13.51
C TRP A 638 -2.50 42.87 12.37
N PHE A 639 -2.72 41.96 11.42
CA PHE A 639 -1.76 41.64 10.35
C PHE A 639 -2.48 41.42 9.00
N PRO A 640 -2.92 42.50 8.32
CA PRO A 640 -3.74 42.39 7.10
C PRO A 640 -2.93 42.13 5.82
N VAL A 641 -1.61 41.96 5.88
CA VAL A 641 -0.75 41.80 4.70
C VAL A 641 0.00 40.47 4.81
N LEU A 642 0.01 39.66 3.75
CA LEU A 642 0.60 38.32 3.75
C LEU A 642 1.97 38.30 3.05
N PRO A 643 3.08 38.10 3.77
CA PRO A 643 4.35 37.77 3.14
C PRO A 643 4.44 36.27 2.83
N ILE A 644 4.91 35.96 1.61
CA ILE A 644 5.18 34.59 1.14
C ILE A 644 6.61 34.54 0.62
N LEU A 645 7.43 33.66 1.20
CA LEU A 645 8.82 33.48 0.81
C LEU A 645 9.04 32.07 0.26
N MET A 646 9.57 31.99 -0.95
CA MET A 646 9.94 30.75 -1.61
C MET A 646 11.46 30.59 -1.60
N HIS A 647 11.93 29.35 -1.42
CA HIS A 647 13.34 29.06 -1.22
C HIS A 647 13.79 27.82 -2.01
N GLY A 648 15.09 27.66 -2.22
CA GLY A 648 15.70 26.37 -2.60
C GLY A 648 16.23 25.65 -1.36
N ASP A 649 16.21 24.32 -1.34
CA ASP A 649 16.65 23.50 -0.20
C ASP A 649 18.08 23.82 0.27
N ALA A 650 19.04 23.82 -0.65
CA ALA A 650 20.45 24.08 -0.32
C ALA A 650 20.69 25.53 0.14
N ALA A 651 19.95 26.49 -0.44
CA ALA A 651 20.08 27.90 -0.10
C ALA A 651 19.46 28.21 1.27
N PHE A 652 18.27 27.66 1.54
CA PHE A 652 17.57 27.82 2.81
C PHE A 652 18.42 27.33 3.98
N ALA A 653 19.01 26.13 3.85
CA ALA A 653 19.86 25.57 4.91
C ALA A 653 21.23 26.26 5.04
N GLY A 654 21.77 26.83 3.96
CA GLY A 654 23.16 27.30 3.91
C GLY A 654 23.37 28.81 4.10
N GLN A 655 22.36 29.65 3.85
CA GLN A 655 22.51 31.12 3.90
C GLN A 655 22.09 31.68 5.27
N GLY A 656 23.03 32.33 5.97
CA GLY A 656 22.80 32.89 7.30
C GLY A 656 21.68 33.94 7.39
N VAL A 657 21.42 34.65 6.28
CA VAL A 657 20.34 35.66 6.21
C VAL A 657 18.95 35.05 6.47
N VAL A 658 18.76 33.75 6.23
CA VAL A 658 17.50 33.06 6.52
C VAL A 658 17.25 33.04 8.03
N VAL A 659 18.26 32.63 8.82
CA VAL A 659 18.17 32.62 10.29
C VAL A 659 18.03 34.03 10.85
N GLU A 660 18.78 35.00 10.29
CA GLU A 660 18.64 36.41 10.67
C GLU A 660 17.22 36.90 10.46
N THR A 661 16.60 36.57 9.31
CA THR A 661 15.23 36.98 8.98
C THR A 661 14.20 36.28 9.87
N LEU A 662 14.31 34.96 10.07
CA LEU A 662 13.43 34.20 10.96
C LEU A 662 13.44 34.78 12.38
N ASN A 663 14.62 35.14 12.90
CA ASN A 663 14.76 35.74 14.23
C ASN A 663 14.01 37.08 14.39
N LEU A 664 13.69 37.78 13.29
CA LEU A 664 12.90 39.02 13.31
C LEU A 664 11.38 38.78 13.44
N SER A 665 10.89 37.56 13.19
CA SER A 665 9.47 37.22 13.05
C SER A 665 8.57 37.70 14.18
N LEU A 666 9.05 37.66 15.43
CA LEU A 666 8.28 38.06 16.62
C LEU A 666 8.74 39.40 17.24
N ILE A 667 9.84 39.99 16.75
CA ILE A 667 10.38 41.24 17.31
C ILE A 667 9.45 42.39 16.94
N LYS A 668 8.94 43.13 17.92
CA LYS A 668 7.97 44.22 17.73
C LYS A 668 8.31 45.20 16.60
N GLY A 669 9.59 45.51 16.41
CA GLY A 669 10.08 46.42 15.37
C GLY A 669 9.99 45.87 13.95
N TYR A 670 9.88 44.55 13.78
CA TYR A 670 9.99 43.86 12.49
C TYR A 670 8.83 42.91 12.18
N ARG A 671 8.12 42.40 13.21
CA ARG A 671 7.07 41.41 13.06
C ARG A 671 6.00 41.83 12.06
N VAL A 672 5.55 40.85 11.29
CA VAL A 672 4.50 40.95 10.25
C VAL A 672 3.34 39.98 10.51
N GLY A 673 3.30 39.33 11.68
CA GLY A 673 2.22 38.38 12.00
C GLY A 673 2.43 36.97 11.44
N GLY A 674 3.64 36.66 11.02
CA GLY A 674 4.00 35.38 10.41
C GLY A 674 4.20 35.49 8.91
N THR A 675 5.01 34.58 8.37
CA THR A 675 5.37 34.51 6.96
C THR A 675 5.18 33.07 6.51
N VAL A 676 4.56 32.87 5.35
CA VAL A 676 4.44 31.52 4.77
C VAL A 676 5.71 31.22 3.98
N HIS A 677 6.46 30.22 4.43
CA HIS A 677 7.69 29.77 3.79
C HIS A 677 7.44 28.51 2.95
N ILE A 678 7.86 28.53 1.69
CA ILE A 678 7.76 27.39 0.77
C ILE A 678 9.15 27.02 0.28
N VAL A 679 9.71 25.93 0.79
CA VAL A 679 11.01 25.41 0.31
C VAL A 679 10.77 24.44 -0.83
N VAL A 680 11.20 24.81 -2.05
CA VAL A 680 11.17 23.92 -3.21
C VAL A 680 12.32 22.92 -3.08
N ASN A 681 12.09 21.84 -2.34
CA ASN A 681 13.06 20.79 -2.09
C ASN A 681 13.10 19.77 -3.23
N ASN A 682 13.96 20.02 -4.21
CA ASN A 682 14.24 19.11 -5.31
C ASN A 682 15.41 18.14 -5.00
N GLN A 683 15.84 18.06 -3.74
CA GLN A 683 16.90 17.18 -3.25
C GLN A 683 18.25 17.41 -3.94
N LEU A 684 18.51 18.60 -4.49
CA LEU A 684 19.74 18.88 -5.22
C LEU A 684 20.07 20.38 -5.29
N GLY A 685 21.24 20.74 -4.76
CA GLY A 685 21.82 22.07 -4.91
C GLY A 685 22.75 22.17 -6.12
N PHE A 686 22.23 22.40 -7.32
CA PHE A 686 22.98 22.40 -8.58
C PHE A 686 23.68 21.06 -8.87
N THR A 687 24.90 20.86 -8.37
CA THR A 687 25.65 19.58 -8.44
C THR A 687 25.87 18.95 -7.07
N THR A 688 25.48 19.63 -6.00
CA THR A 688 25.76 19.26 -4.61
C THR A 688 24.59 18.47 -4.04
N PRO A 689 24.80 17.22 -3.59
CA PRO A 689 23.74 16.43 -3.00
C PRO A 689 23.44 16.88 -1.55
N PRO A 690 22.26 16.54 -1.00
CA PRO A 690 21.80 16.95 0.33
C PRO A 690 22.83 16.74 1.45
N GLU A 691 23.53 15.61 1.45
CA GLU A 691 24.49 15.22 2.49
C GLU A 691 25.73 16.12 2.52
N SER A 692 25.98 16.87 1.43
CA SER A 692 27.06 17.85 1.32
C SER A 692 26.55 19.30 1.47
N ALA A 693 25.23 19.52 1.51
CA ALA A 693 24.62 20.84 1.59
C ALA A 693 24.22 21.23 3.03
N ARG A 694 23.98 20.25 3.91
CA ARG A 694 23.52 20.47 5.29
C ARG A 694 23.97 19.35 6.23
N SER A 695 23.88 19.61 7.54
CA SER A 695 24.19 18.64 8.61
C SER A 695 22.96 18.08 9.32
N SER A 696 21.76 18.37 8.83
CA SER A 696 20.47 18.03 9.42
C SER A 696 19.62 17.21 8.45
N ASP A 697 18.60 16.50 8.96
CA ASP A 697 17.74 15.63 8.13
C ASP A 697 16.98 16.44 7.07
N TYR A 698 16.28 17.49 7.49
CA TYR A 698 15.54 18.38 6.59
C TYR A 698 16.29 19.69 6.32
N PRO A 699 16.13 20.30 5.13
CA PRO A 699 16.64 21.64 4.86
C PRO A 699 15.94 22.69 5.73
N THR A 700 14.73 22.41 6.21
CA THR A 700 13.87 23.31 7.00
C THR A 700 14.18 23.35 8.49
N GLU A 701 15.12 22.55 8.98
CA GLU A 701 15.44 22.40 10.42
C GLU A 701 15.76 23.73 11.13
N ILE A 702 16.32 24.70 10.42
CA ILE A 702 16.60 26.03 10.96
C ILE A 702 15.34 26.80 11.40
N ALA A 703 14.16 26.46 10.88
CA ALA A 703 12.88 27.08 11.25
C ALA A 703 12.48 26.72 12.70
N LYS A 704 12.98 25.61 13.24
CA LYS A 704 12.76 25.22 14.65
C LYS A 704 13.37 26.21 15.63
N ALA A 705 14.33 27.04 15.21
CA ALA A 705 14.92 28.10 16.04
C ALA A 705 13.87 29.11 16.54
N VAL A 706 12.82 29.34 15.76
CA VAL A 706 11.68 30.20 16.12
C VAL A 706 10.41 29.40 16.41
N GLN A 707 10.55 28.08 16.59
CA GLN A 707 9.46 27.17 16.87
C GLN A 707 8.36 27.16 15.80
N ALA A 708 8.70 27.36 14.51
CA ALA A 708 7.71 27.26 13.44
C ALA A 708 7.31 25.78 13.18
N PRO A 709 6.02 25.48 12.92
CA PRO A 709 5.55 24.14 12.54
C PRO A 709 5.85 23.75 11.09
#